data_AF-K6DQL6-F1
#
_entry.id   AF-K6DQL6-F1
#
_cell.length_a   1.000
_cell.length_b   1.000
_cell.length_c   1.000
_cell.angle_alpha   90.00
_cell.angle_beta   90.00
_cell.angle_gamma   90.00
#
_symmetry.space_group_name_H-M   'P 1'
#
loop_
_entity.id
_entity.type
_entity.pdbx_description
1 polymer ?
#
loop_
_entity_poly.entity_id
_entity_poly.type
_entity_poly.pdbx_seq_one_letter_code
_entity_poly.pdbx_strand_id
1 'polypeptide(L)'
;MPKPSVPKSFPKPQKISEEVPGRRKGRKFEMANPDDSITTETFVAPVFWKNEKGMWKDIQNQLIQTTEHPNFKYKNQSNKWSSWFSLFQDDQVLNRLELGPYIVNMKPLNASKPIIQTLNQSITYKKIFPFVDITYQVLPEGIKENIILQHSKAQNEFSFILDMTDNLMPSLINGELFIKDSITNEAIFQIPKAIMTDKNGEISDQVELGLRQTDGQWVLTIIANQEWLNQKATKYPITIDPTIIVTEIKTNKFAETRDKTVASKVALSDQTYLAVGENLNGINRSYLWFKPPVLTSGARILNTQLKLHQYVNAASFETFVDVHSILQPWGDEITWSTKPTHGATIASANSTKQGSVIGEWVFDITSLVQQWYEGEVANYGIALIARGSNGTESTDRRAFNSSESGGTIPKLEITYVTDQTGVENFWSYVGNVGLSNGNFFLSDIDVYLPGRGIPIMVSRSYNSRSIPIPNKIGTKAPIEGMKSILGSGWLFNFEMRLKYKDPINSKVILFIDGDGSKHIFTEPEGQIGMWQGPPGIQYKLTYKAAEGTNPAYYILTDQTKTKYYFDFITGKLEAIFDSNDNILDVAYTSDGTLQSITDASGRTIRFTFSANGKLDTIKGTEIPTVKYTYYSNGQLRMVQKLDAANNVKQQVSC
;
A
#
# COMPACT_ATOMS: atom_id res chain seq x y z
N MET A 1 -2.87 7.82 48.54
CA MET A 1 -3.24 7.64 47.12
C MET A 1 -4.02 6.35 46.98
N PRO A 2 -5.14 6.29 46.24
CA PRO A 2 -5.85 5.04 46.01
C PRO A 2 -4.95 4.09 45.21
N LYS A 3 -4.90 2.81 45.60
CA LYS A 3 -4.20 1.77 44.82
C LYS A 3 -4.78 1.73 43.40
N PRO A 4 -3.96 1.67 42.34
CA PRO A 4 -4.48 1.47 40.99
C PRO A 4 -5.24 0.15 40.94
N SER A 5 -6.48 0.20 40.43
CA SER A 5 -7.31 -0.97 40.22
C SER A 5 -6.67 -1.86 39.16
N VAL A 6 -6.19 -3.03 39.59
CA VAL A 6 -5.77 -4.10 38.66
C VAL A 6 -7.03 -4.52 37.88
N PRO A 7 -7.01 -4.55 36.54
CA PRO A 7 -8.12 -5.08 35.77
C PRO A 7 -8.45 -6.50 36.24
N LYS A 8 -9.72 -6.75 36.57
CA LYS A 8 -10.17 -8.06 37.10
C LYS A 8 -9.99 -9.22 36.11
N SER A 9 -9.64 -8.94 34.86
CA SER A 9 -9.27 -9.93 33.86
C SER A 9 -8.48 -9.28 32.73
N PHE A 10 -7.43 -9.93 32.26
CA PHE A 10 -6.83 -9.63 30.96
C PHE A 10 -7.86 -9.83 29.83
N PRO A 11 -7.76 -9.11 28.70
CA PRO A 11 -8.54 -9.42 27.52
C PRO A 11 -8.42 -10.92 27.22
N LYS A 12 -9.56 -11.59 27.02
CA LYS A 12 -9.53 -12.99 26.60
C LYS A 12 -8.79 -13.05 25.26
N PRO A 13 -8.00 -14.11 25.00
CA PRO A 13 -7.40 -14.31 23.68
C PRO A 13 -8.47 -14.16 22.60
N GLN A 14 -8.17 -13.40 21.54
CA GLN A 14 -9.09 -13.25 20.41
C GLN A 14 -9.39 -14.65 19.84
N LYS A 15 -10.67 -14.96 19.66
CA LYS A 15 -11.11 -16.26 19.11
C LYS A 15 -11.34 -16.21 17.59
N ILE A 16 -11.49 -15.01 17.05
CA ILE A 16 -11.70 -14.71 15.64
C ILE A 16 -10.95 -13.42 15.32
N SER A 17 -10.61 -13.22 14.04
CA SER A 17 -10.00 -11.96 13.61
C SER A 17 -11.02 -10.82 13.68
N GLU A 18 -10.58 -9.65 14.12
CA GLU A 18 -11.41 -8.45 14.27
C GLU A 18 -10.74 -7.28 13.54
N GLU A 19 -11.54 -6.42 12.92
CA GLU A 19 -11.01 -5.21 12.29
C GLU A 19 -10.41 -4.25 13.33
N VAL A 20 -9.23 -3.72 13.05
CA VAL A 20 -8.56 -2.75 13.91
C VAL A 20 -9.25 -1.38 13.79
N PRO A 21 -9.85 -0.85 14.88
CA PRO A 21 -10.58 0.41 14.83
C PRO A 21 -9.72 1.57 14.33
N GLY A 22 -10.28 2.40 13.45
CA GLY A 22 -9.61 3.59 12.91
C GLY A 22 -8.56 3.33 11.82
N ARG A 23 -8.29 2.07 11.46
CA ARG A 23 -7.30 1.72 10.41
C ARG A 23 -7.89 1.40 9.04
N ARG A 24 -9.20 1.53 8.89
CA ARG A 24 -9.88 1.49 7.59
C ARG A 24 -9.57 2.75 6.77
N LYS A 25 -9.33 2.57 5.47
CA LYS A 25 -9.23 3.61 4.44
C LYS A 25 -9.99 3.17 3.18
N GLY A 26 -10.15 4.03 2.17
CA GLY A 26 -11.01 3.73 1.01
C GLY A 26 -10.68 2.42 0.26
N ARG A 27 -9.40 2.04 0.20
CA ARG A 27 -8.90 0.84 -0.52
C ARG A 27 -8.32 -0.22 0.40
N LYS A 28 -8.37 -0.05 1.73
CA LYS A 28 -7.73 -0.99 2.66
C LYS A 28 -8.32 -1.01 4.06
N PHE A 29 -8.12 -2.12 4.75
CA PHE A 29 -8.39 -2.26 6.18
C PHE A 29 -7.39 -3.22 6.83
N GLU A 30 -7.36 -3.23 8.16
CA GLU A 30 -6.47 -4.09 8.93
C GLU A 30 -7.30 -4.95 9.89
N MET A 31 -6.90 -6.21 10.03
CA MET A 31 -7.49 -7.17 10.95
C MET A 31 -6.45 -7.61 11.97
N ALA A 32 -6.78 -7.60 13.25
CA ALA A 32 -6.02 -8.28 14.30
C ALA A 32 -6.47 -9.74 14.35
N ASN A 33 -5.51 -10.67 14.29
CA ASN A 33 -5.74 -12.10 14.27
C ASN A 33 -5.53 -12.73 15.66
N PRO A 34 -6.13 -13.90 15.94
CA PRO A 34 -5.97 -14.64 17.20
C PRO A 34 -4.52 -14.97 17.61
N ASP A 35 -3.58 -15.00 16.66
CA ASP A 35 -2.17 -15.33 16.85
C ASP A 35 -1.27 -14.09 17.04
N ASP A 36 -1.88 -12.95 17.39
CA ASP A 36 -1.26 -11.63 17.54
C ASP A 36 -0.67 -11.05 16.24
N SER A 37 -0.93 -11.66 15.09
CA SER A 37 -0.60 -11.07 13.79
C SER A 37 -1.65 -10.06 13.34
N ILE A 38 -1.24 -9.14 12.47
CA ILE A 38 -2.10 -8.17 11.80
C ILE A 38 -2.10 -8.51 10.31
N THR A 39 -3.28 -8.58 9.69
CA THR A 39 -3.42 -8.68 8.24
C THR A 39 -3.91 -7.35 7.68
N THR A 40 -3.15 -6.75 6.77
CA THR A 40 -3.63 -5.64 5.93
C THR A 40 -4.17 -6.19 4.62
N GLU A 41 -5.42 -5.87 4.28
CA GLU A 41 -5.97 -6.12 2.94
C GLU A 41 -6.00 -4.82 2.14
N THR A 42 -5.46 -4.83 0.92
CA THR A 42 -5.47 -3.69 -0.01
C THR A 42 -6.10 -4.09 -1.34
N PHE A 43 -7.05 -3.32 -1.84
CA PHE A 43 -7.84 -3.61 -3.04
C PHE A 43 -7.46 -2.68 -4.22
N VAL A 44 -7.54 -3.18 -5.45
CA VAL A 44 -7.21 -2.38 -6.66
C VAL A 44 -8.23 -1.28 -7.01
N ALA A 45 -9.39 -1.27 -6.35
CA ALA A 45 -10.40 -0.22 -6.42
C ALA A 45 -10.90 0.13 -5.01
N PRO A 46 -11.51 1.31 -4.79
CA PRO A 46 -12.12 1.62 -3.50
C PRO A 46 -13.23 0.64 -3.18
N VAL A 47 -13.25 0.16 -1.95
CA VAL A 47 -14.30 -0.72 -1.39
C VAL A 47 -15.01 -0.06 -0.21
N PHE A 48 -14.45 1.03 0.31
CA PHE A 48 -15.02 1.81 1.40
C PHE A 48 -15.09 3.29 1.03
N TRP A 49 -16.10 3.98 1.56
CA TRP A 49 -16.25 5.42 1.43
C TRP A 49 -16.54 6.02 2.81
N LYS A 50 -16.20 7.31 2.99
CA LYS A 50 -16.41 8.02 4.26
C LYS A 50 -17.63 8.92 4.13
N ASN A 51 -18.63 8.73 5.00
CA ASN A 51 -19.83 9.56 4.99
C ASN A 51 -19.60 10.95 5.59
N GLU A 52 -20.60 11.82 5.52
CA GLU A 52 -20.55 13.20 6.03
C GLU A 52 -20.22 13.30 7.52
N LYS A 53 -20.55 12.26 8.31
CA LYS A 53 -20.21 12.16 9.74
C LYS A 53 -18.80 11.64 10.00
N GLY A 54 -18.02 11.42 8.95
CA GLY A 54 -16.67 10.89 9.04
C GLY A 54 -16.58 9.39 9.30
N MET A 55 -17.67 8.64 9.18
CA MET A 55 -17.68 7.19 9.40
C MET A 55 -17.46 6.44 8.07
N TRP A 56 -16.62 5.42 8.09
CA TRP A 56 -16.43 4.54 6.95
C TRP A 56 -17.65 3.63 6.74
N LYS A 57 -18.01 3.43 5.47
CA LYS A 57 -19.11 2.59 4.98
C LYS A 57 -18.62 1.78 3.78
N ASP A 58 -19.22 0.62 3.57
CA ASP A 58 -18.94 -0.21 2.41
C ASP A 58 -19.52 0.41 1.14
N ILE A 59 -18.78 0.33 0.04
CA ILE A 59 -19.28 0.65 -1.29
C ILE A 59 -20.15 -0.51 -1.75
N GLN A 60 -21.39 -0.21 -2.12
CA GLN A 60 -22.41 -1.15 -2.58
C GLN A 60 -22.98 -0.62 -3.89
N ASN A 61 -22.49 -1.17 -5.00
CA ASN A 61 -22.84 -0.71 -6.36
C ASN A 61 -24.14 -1.32 -6.89
N GLN A 62 -24.75 -2.26 -6.16
CA GLN A 62 -26.01 -2.88 -6.59
C GLN A 62 -27.09 -1.80 -6.77
N LEU A 63 -27.90 -1.96 -7.81
CA LEU A 63 -29.06 -1.10 -8.03
C LEU A 63 -30.18 -1.51 -7.10
N ILE A 64 -30.66 -0.55 -6.32
CA ILE A 64 -31.84 -0.67 -5.47
C ILE A 64 -32.97 0.19 -6.02
N GLN A 65 -34.21 -0.20 -5.76
CA GLN A 65 -35.34 0.66 -6.02
C GLN A 65 -35.38 1.82 -5.02
N THR A 66 -35.80 3.00 -5.47
CA THR A 66 -35.92 4.19 -4.62
C THR A 66 -37.14 5.03 -5.01
N THR A 67 -37.58 5.86 -4.07
CA THR A 67 -38.62 6.89 -4.26
C THR A 67 -38.10 8.29 -3.91
N GLU A 68 -36.78 8.44 -3.71
CA GLU A 68 -36.15 9.72 -3.35
C GLU A 68 -36.32 10.78 -4.43
N HIS A 69 -36.38 10.37 -5.70
CA HIS A 69 -36.70 11.23 -6.83
C HIS A 69 -37.85 10.65 -7.64
N PRO A 70 -38.90 11.44 -7.96
CA PRO A 70 -40.08 10.96 -8.68
C PRO A 70 -39.77 10.31 -10.04
N ASN A 71 -38.76 10.85 -10.74
CA ASN A 71 -38.40 10.43 -12.09
C ASN A 71 -37.37 9.30 -12.15
N PHE A 72 -36.79 8.91 -11.00
CA PHE A 72 -35.73 7.91 -10.94
C PHE A 72 -36.09 6.75 -10.02
N LYS A 73 -36.26 5.58 -10.62
CA LYS A 73 -36.71 4.38 -9.89
C LYS A 73 -35.55 3.58 -9.31
N TYR A 74 -34.36 3.69 -9.86
CA TYR A 74 -33.19 2.91 -9.42
C TYR A 74 -32.04 3.83 -9.04
N LYS A 75 -31.28 3.45 -8.00
CA LYS A 75 -30.03 4.09 -7.61
C LYS A 75 -29.00 3.07 -7.15
N ASN A 76 -27.72 3.43 -7.15
CA ASN A 76 -26.70 2.64 -6.43
C ASN A 76 -26.97 2.68 -4.91
N GLN A 77 -26.71 1.57 -4.23
CA GLN A 77 -27.09 1.37 -2.83
C GLN A 77 -26.26 2.20 -1.84
N SER A 78 -24.94 2.25 -1.99
CA SER A 78 -24.08 3.00 -1.06
C SER A 78 -22.76 3.38 -1.72
N ASN A 79 -22.51 4.68 -1.88
CA ASN A 79 -21.22 5.22 -2.32
C ASN A 79 -21.15 6.72 -1.94
N LYS A 80 -19.99 7.35 -2.06
CA LYS A 80 -19.80 8.80 -1.85
C LYS A 80 -20.59 9.64 -2.86
N TRP A 81 -20.79 9.09 -4.05
CA TRP A 81 -21.57 9.66 -5.13
C TRP A 81 -22.78 8.78 -5.38
N SER A 82 -23.75 9.30 -6.12
CA SER A 82 -24.94 8.54 -6.48
C SER A 82 -25.19 8.59 -7.98
N SER A 83 -25.63 7.46 -8.52
CA SER A 83 -26.21 7.34 -9.85
C SER A 83 -27.67 6.99 -9.71
N TRP A 84 -28.52 7.68 -10.47
CA TRP A 84 -29.93 7.33 -10.57
C TRP A 84 -30.30 7.05 -11.99
N PHE A 85 -31.22 6.11 -12.16
CA PHE A 85 -31.69 5.66 -13.46
C PHE A 85 -33.20 5.76 -13.53
N SER A 86 -33.67 6.39 -14.59
CA SER A 86 -35.09 6.67 -14.79
C SER A 86 -35.82 5.47 -15.40
N LEU A 87 -37.15 5.53 -15.36
CA LEU A 87 -38.01 4.71 -16.21
C LEU A 87 -38.23 5.29 -17.61
N PHE A 88 -37.47 6.33 -17.97
CA PHE A 88 -37.53 7.02 -19.25
C PHE A 88 -38.97 7.49 -19.59
N GLN A 89 -39.56 8.25 -18.65
CA GLN A 89 -40.90 8.85 -18.75
C GLN A 89 -40.82 10.28 -19.35
N ASP A 90 -41.74 11.17 -18.99
CA ASP A 90 -42.02 12.45 -19.69
C ASP A 90 -40.82 13.39 -19.84
N ASP A 91 -39.85 13.37 -18.92
CA ASP A 91 -38.66 14.24 -18.95
C ASP A 91 -37.47 13.68 -19.76
N GLN A 92 -37.59 12.46 -20.32
CA GLN A 92 -36.59 11.79 -21.18
C GLN A 92 -35.15 11.73 -20.62
N VAL A 93 -34.94 11.83 -19.31
CA VAL A 93 -33.61 11.69 -18.70
C VAL A 93 -33.21 10.22 -18.65
N LEU A 94 -32.01 9.82 -19.05
CA LEU A 94 -31.51 8.44 -18.86
C LEU A 94 -31.03 8.23 -17.43
N ASN A 95 -30.02 9.01 -17.06
CA ASN A 95 -29.35 8.89 -15.79
C ASN A 95 -29.10 10.27 -15.17
N ARG A 96 -28.84 10.24 -13.86
CA ARG A 96 -28.35 11.35 -13.05
C ARG A 96 -27.11 10.88 -12.35
N LEU A 97 -26.09 11.74 -12.31
CA LEU A 97 -24.91 11.59 -11.49
C LEU A 97 -24.88 12.74 -10.49
N GLU A 98 -24.56 12.44 -9.24
CA GLU A 98 -24.47 13.44 -8.18
C GLU A 98 -23.28 13.17 -7.26
N LEU A 99 -22.57 14.24 -6.97
CA LEU A 99 -21.51 14.28 -5.97
C LEU A 99 -21.70 15.58 -5.17
N GLY A 100 -22.32 15.48 -3.99
CA GLY A 100 -22.65 16.65 -3.19
C GLY A 100 -23.48 17.68 -3.98
N PRO A 101 -22.99 18.92 -4.18
CA PRO A 101 -23.74 19.95 -4.90
C PRO A 101 -23.66 19.81 -6.44
N TYR A 102 -22.84 18.90 -6.97
CA TYR A 102 -22.63 18.73 -8.40
C TYR A 102 -23.60 17.70 -8.96
N ILE A 103 -24.49 18.10 -9.87
CA ILE A 103 -25.47 17.21 -10.50
C ILE A 103 -25.31 17.30 -12.02
N VAL A 104 -25.29 16.14 -12.68
CA VAL A 104 -25.33 16.01 -14.14
C VAL A 104 -26.42 15.02 -14.53
N ASN A 105 -27.40 15.47 -15.31
CA ASN A 105 -28.40 14.62 -15.93
C ASN A 105 -28.05 14.44 -17.41
N MET A 106 -28.11 13.20 -17.92
CA MET A 106 -27.96 12.93 -19.35
C MET A 106 -29.32 12.70 -19.99
N LYS A 107 -29.67 13.52 -20.98
CA LYS A 107 -30.92 13.36 -21.75
C LYS A 107 -30.58 13.04 -23.21
N PRO A 108 -30.83 11.82 -23.71
CA PRO A 108 -30.60 11.50 -25.11
C PRO A 108 -31.56 12.28 -26.02
N LEU A 109 -31.04 12.77 -27.14
CA LEU A 109 -31.85 13.40 -28.19
C LEU A 109 -32.41 12.33 -29.13
N ASN A 110 -33.68 12.47 -29.52
CA ASN A 110 -34.38 11.59 -30.48
C ASN A 110 -34.53 10.13 -30.02
N ALA A 111 -34.52 9.87 -28.70
CA ALA A 111 -34.73 8.54 -28.15
C ALA A 111 -36.21 8.13 -28.17
N SER A 112 -36.45 6.84 -28.41
CA SER A 112 -37.74 6.19 -28.26
C SER A 112 -37.91 5.64 -26.84
N LYS A 113 -39.16 5.37 -26.43
CA LYS A 113 -39.45 4.72 -25.15
C LYS A 113 -38.83 3.31 -25.11
N PRO A 114 -37.85 3.04 -24.23
CA PRO A 114 -37.14 1.77 -24.20
C PRO A 114 -37.85 0.71 -23.35
N ILE A 115 -37.43 -0.55 -23.52
CA ILE A 115 -37.75 -1.63 -22.58
C ILE A 115 -36.62 -1.70 -21.56
N ILE A 116 -36.95 -1.55 -20.28
CA ILE A 116 -35.96 -1.44 -19.20
C ILE A 116 -35.76 -2.79 -18.52
N GLN A 117 -34.50 -3.18 -18.35
CA GLN A 117 -34.11 -4.40 -17.63
C GLN A 117 -33.00 -4.09 -16.63
N THR A 118 -33.11 -4.61 -15.41
CA THR A 118 -32.10 -4.44 -14.36
C THR A 118 -31.52 -5.79 -13.95
N LEU A 119 -30.21 -5.85 -13.74
CA LEU A 119 -29.50 -7.02 -13.21
C LEU A 119 -28.37 -6.56 -12.31
N ASN A 120 -28.45 -6.87 -11.01
CA ASN A 120 -27.45 -6.48 -9.99
C ASN A 120 -27.14 -4.97 -10.03
N GLN A 121 -25.94 -4.60 -10.47
CA GLN A 121 -25.46 -3.21 -10.57
C GLN A 121 -25.65 -2.59 -11.98
N SER A 122 -26.38 -3.27 -12.86
CA SER A 122 -26.57 -2.84 -14.25
C SER A 122 -28.02 -2.59 -14.62
N ILE A 123 -28.24 -1.63 -15.51
CA ILE A 123 -29.54 -1.34 -16.14
C ILE A 123 -29.38 -1.25 -17.66
N THR A 124 -30.31 -1.81 -18.41
CA THR A 124 -30.33 -1.81 -19.88
C THR A 124 -31.62 -1.17 -20.38
N TYR A 125 -31.46 -0.18 -21.25
CA TYR A 125 -32.50 0.51 -22.02
C TYR A 125 -32.53 -0.07 -23.43
N LYS A 126 -33.36 -1.10 -23.63
CA LYS A 126 -33.46 -1.80 -24.92
C LYS A 126 -34.28 -1.00 -25.92
N LYS A 127 -33.85 -1.02 -27.20
CA LYS A 127 -34.51 -0.34 -28.32
C LYS A 127 -34.72 1.16 -28.06
N ILE A 128 -33.78 1.78 -27.35
CA ILE A 128 -33.82 3.23 -27.07
C ILE A 128 -33.63 4.05 -28.36
N PHE A 129 -32.90 3.49 -29.33
CA PHE A 129 -32.92 3.93 -30.72
C PHE A 129 -33.16 2.73 -31.65
N PRO A 130 -33.50 2.94 -32.93
CA PRO A 130 -33.61 1.85 -33.90
C PRO A 130 -32.33 1.01 -33.94
N PHE A 131 -32.45 -0.27 -33.60
CA PHE A 131 -31.34 -1.24 -33.50
C PHE A 131 -30.26 -0.91 -32.47
N VAL A 132 -30.55 -0.10 -31.44
CA VAL A 132 -29.59 0.26 -30.39
C VAL A 132 -30.17 0.02 -29.01
N ASP A 133 -29.36 -0.63 -28.17
CA ASP A 133 -29.58 -0.73 -26.72
C ASP A 133 -28.51 0.12 -26.00
N ILE A 134 -28.83 0.67 -24.83
CA ILE A 134 -27.84 1.30 -23.95
C ILE A 134 -27.83 0.57 -22.62
N THR A 135 -26.66 0.12 -22.16
CA THR A 135 -26.48 -0.49 -20.85
C THR A 135 -25.58 0.37 -19.97
N TYR A 136 -25.98 0.61 -18.73
CA TYR A 136 -25.15 1.20 -17.69
C TYR A 136 -24.79 0.16 -16.65
N GLN A 137 -23.54 0.15 -16.20
CA GLN A 137 -23.06 -0.62 -15.06
C GLN A 137 -22.41 0.33 -14.03
N VAL A 138 -22.85 0.26 -12.78
CA VAL A 138 -22.26 1.05 -11.69
C VAL A 138 -20.93 0.43 -11.25
N LEU A 139 -19.89 1.27 -11.19
CA LEU A 139 -18.55 0.96 -10.70
C LEU A 139 -18.28 1.68 -9.38
N PRO A 140 -17.19 1.42 -8.64
CA PRO A 140 -16.88 2.19 -7.43
C PRO A 140 -16.60 3.68 -7.72
N GLU A 141 -16.02 4.01 -8.88
CA GLU A 141 -15.52 5.34 -9.23
C GLU A 141 -16.27 5.98 -10.41
N GLY A 142 -17.45 5.46 -10.78
CA GLY A 142 -18.23 5.99 -11.90
C GLY A 142 -19.26 5.00 -12.47
N ILE A 143 -19.77 5.30 -13.67
CA ILE A 143 -20.63 4.40 -14.43
C ILE A 143 -20.00 4.05 -15.77
N LYS A 144 -20.07 2.77 -16.13
CA LYS A 144 -19.72 2.25 -17.44
C LYS A 144 -20.95 2.31 -18.34
N GLU A 145 -20.90 3.05 -19.43
CA GLU A 145 -21.96 3.08 -20.44
C GLU A 145 -21.53 2.20 -21.62
N ASN A 146 -22.48 1.45 -22.18
CA ASN A 146 -22.29 0.64 -23.38
C ASN A 146 -23.42 0.95 -24.35
N ILE A 147 -23.10 1.59 -25.48
CA ILE A 147 -24.04 1.81 -26.58
C ILE A 147 -23.88 0.64 -27.55
N ILE A 148 -24.89 -0.22 -27.63
CA ILE A 148 -24.83 -1.50 -28.33
C ILE A 148 -25.60 -1.39 -29.64
N LEU A 149 -24.86 -1.33 -30.75
CA LEU A 149 -25.42 -1.40 -32.10
C LEU A 149 -25.74 -2.87 -32.42
N GLN A 150 -27.01 -3.22 -32.51
CA GLN A 150 -27.44 -4.60 -32.76
C GLN A 150 -27.38 -5.00 -34.25
N HIS A 151 -27.37 -4.02 -35.17
CA HIS A 151 -27.41 -4.25 -36.60
C HIS A 151 -26.68 -3.13 -37.35
N SER A 152 -26.20 -3.41 -38.57
CA SER A 152 -25.60 -2.42 -39.50
C SER A 152 -26.51 -1.27 -39.95
N LYS A 153 -27.79 -1.28 -39.53
CA LYS A 153 -28.75 -0.20 -39.78
C LYS A 153 -28.92 0.73 -38.58
N ALA A 154 -28.21 0.46 -37.48
CA ALA A 154 -28.16 1.35 -36.34
C ALA A 154 -27.50 2.68 -36.75
N GLN A 155 -27.95 3.77 -36.14
CA GLN A 155 -27.24 5.04 -36.24
C GLN A 155 -25.85 4.94 -35.59
N ASN A 156 -24.92 5.77 -36.03
CA ASN A 156 -23.55 5.83 -35.52
C ASN A 156 -23.26 7.10 -34.70
N GLU A 157 -24.22 8.02 -34.60
CA GLU A 157 -24.13 9.26 -33.84
C GLU A 157 -25.17 9.29 -32.71
N PHE A 158 -24.74 9.67 -31.51
CA PHE A 158 -25.56 9.74 -30.31
C PHE A 158 -25.35 11.07 -29.61
N SER A 159 -26.41 11.88 -29.49
CA SER A 159 -26.35 13.17 -28.80
C SER A 159 -27.08 13.13 -27.46
N PHE A 160 -26.46 13.73 -26.45
CA PHE A 160 -26.99 13.83 -25.09
C PHE A 160 -26.92 15.29 -24.62
N ILE A 161 -28.07 15.84 -24.20
CA ILE A 161 -28.10 17.08 -23.45
C ILE A 161 -27.48 16.80 -22.07
N LEU A 162 -26.51 17.64 -21.69
CA LEU A 162 -25.93 17.68 -20.35
C LEU A 162 -26.69 18.76 -19.55
N ASP A 163 -27.67 18.32 -18.77
CA ASP A 163 -28.45 19.19 -17.88
C ASP A 163 -27.82 19.16 -16.48
N MET A 164 -27.13 20.25 -16.12
CA MET A 164 -26.19 20.31 -15.01
C MET A 164 -26.51 21.48 -14.08
N THR A 165 -26.06 21.39 -12.82
CA THR A 165 -26.08 22.54 -11.90
C THR A 165 -25.17 23.67 -12.38
N ASP A 166 -25.52 24.92 -12.07
CA ASP A 166 -24.83 26.14 -12.54
C ASP A 166 -23.35 26.23 -12.12
N ASN A 167 -22.95 25.47 -11.10
CA ASN A 167 -21.57 25.33 -10.64
C ASN A 167 -20.72 24.39 -11.50
N LEU A 168 -21.23 23.88 -12.63
CA LEU A 168 -20.52 22.98 -13.53
C LEU A 168 -20.33 23.58 -14.93
N MET A 169 -19.16 23.32 -15.51
CA MET A 169 -18.80 23.70 -16.88
C MET A 169 -18.14 22.53 -17.62
N PRO A 170 -18.67 22.08 -18.76
CA PRO A 170 -18.04 21.05 -19.58
C PRO A 170 -16.94 21.65 -20.46
N SER A 171 -15.89 20.89 -20.71
CA SER A 171 -14.80 21.25 -21.61
C SER A 171 -14.27 20.00 -22.31
N LEU A 172 -14.11 20.07 -23.64
CA LEU A 172 -13.53 18.99 -24.43
C LEU A 172 -12.04 19.30 -24.67
N ILE A 173 -11.16 18.42 -24.21
CA ILE A 173 -9.70 18.59 -24.31
C ILE A 173 -9.10 17.27 -24.79
N ASN A 174 -8.35 17.31 -25.90
CA ASN A 174 -7.66 16.14 -26.47
C ASN A 174 -8.57 14.90 -26.70
N GLY A 175 -9.85 15.11 -27.05
CA GLY A 175 -10.81 14.02 -27.29
C GLY A 175 -11.46 13.44 -26.03
N GLU A 176 -11.23 14.06 -24.87
CA GLU A 176 -11.87 13.71 -23.59
C GLU A 176 -12.75 14.85 -23.10
N LEU A 177 -13.91 14.50 -22.52
CA LEU A 177 -14.80 15.48 -21.90
C LEU A 177 -14.51 15.57 -20.40
N PHE A 178 -14.24 16.78 -19.92
CA PHE A 178 -14.17 17.10 -18.50
C PHE A 178 -15.35 17.98 -18.11
N ILE A 179 -16.08 17.61 -17.06
CA ILE A 179 -17.08 18.45 -16.41
C ILE A 179 -16.47 18.96 -15.11
N LYS A 180 -16.23 20.27 -15.03
CA LYS A 180 -15.43 20.92 -13.99
C LYS A 180 -16.28 21.82 -13.12
N ASP A 181 -15.85 22.02 -11.88
CA ASP A 181 -16.37 23.10 -11.05
C ASP A 181 -16.06 24.45 -11.72
N SER A 182 -17.08 25.30 -11.87
CA SER A 182 -16.96 26.56 -12.61
C SER A 182 -16.14 27.63 -11.89
N ILE A 183 -15.85 27.46 -10.60
CA ILE A 183 -15.08 28.38 -9.76
C ILE A 183 -13.63 27.88 -9.60
N THR A 184 -13.44 26.63 -9.17
CA THR A 184 -12.11 26.07 -8.87
C THR A 184 -11.42 25.51 -10.12
N ASN A 185 -12.16 25.25 -11.20
CA ASN A 185 -11.70 24.58 -12.41
C ASN A 185 -11.19 23.14 -12.17
N GLU A 186 -11.50 22.55 -11.00
CA GLU A 186 -11.23 21.15 -10.72
C GLU A 186 -12.20 20.25 -11.48
N ALA A 187 -11.70 19.16 -12.07
CA ALA A 187 -12.55 18.17 -12.71
C ALA A 187 -13.38 17.43 -11.66
N ILE A 188 -14.69 17.34 -11.89
CA ILE A 188 -15.64 16.59 -11.06
C ILE A 188 -16.06 15.29 -11.74
N PHE A 189 -16.32 15.35 -13.04
CA PHE A 189 -16.57 14.18 -13.88
C PHE A 189 -15.70 14.19 -15.14
N GLN A 190 -15.38 13.01 -15.65
CA GLN A 190 -14.62 12.84 -16.89
C GLN A 190 -15.23 11.72 -17.74
N ILE A 191 -15.31 11.95 -19.05
CA ILE A 191 -15.57 10.91 -20.05
C ILE A 191 -14.30 10.81 -20.91
N PRO A 192 -13.52 9.73 -20.76
CA PRO A 192 -12.31 9.53 -21.55
C PRO A 192 -12.68 9.19 -23.00
N LYS A 193 -11.67 9.14 -23.88
CA LYS A 193 -11.84 8.72 -25.27
C LYS A 193 -12.51 7.34 -25.31
N ALA A 194 -13.64 7.26 -26.00
CA ALA A 194 -14.38 6.02 -26.18
C ALA A 194 -13.68 5.13 -27.23
N ILE A 195 -13.92 3.82 -27.12
CA ILE A 195 -13.56 2.84 -28.15
C ILE A 195 -14.82 2.08 -28.56
N MET A 196 -14.78 1.41 -29.70
CA MET A 196 -15.83 0.48 -30.11
C MET A 196 -15.28 -0.91 -30.36
N THR A 197 -16.03 -1.94 -29.97
CA THR A 197 -15.66 -3.35 -30.07
C THR A 197 -16.74 -4.13 -30.82
N ASP A 198 -16.36 -4.94 -31.79
CA ASP A 198 -17.29 -5.79 -32.55
C ASP A 198 -17.59 -7.12 -31.81
N LYS A 199 -18.51 -7.92 -32.36
CA LYS A 199 -18.91 -9.23 -31.78
C LYS A 199 -17.73 -10.21 -31.65
N ASN A 200 -16.76 -10.12 -32.55
CA ASN A 200 -15.55 -10.93 -32.55
C ASN A 200 -14.43 -10.28 -31.73
N GLY A 201 -14.72 -9.24 -30.95
CA GLY A 201 -13.73 -8.57 -30.11
C GLY A 201 -12.77 -7.65 -30.85
N GLU A 202 -12.98 -7.33 -32.13
CA GLU A 202 -12.16 -6.37 -32.88
C GLU A 202 -12.42 -4.95 -32.36
N ILE A 203 -11.37 -4.23 -31.97
CA ILE A 203 -11.45 -2.90 -31.35
C ILE A 203 -11.05 -1.82 -32.35
N SER A 204 -11.75 -0.68 -32.31
CA SER A 204 -11.38 0.56 -32.98
C SER A 204 -11.43 1.73 -32.00
N ASP A 205 -10.40 2.58 -32.03
CA ASP A 205 -10.34 3.84 -31.30
C ASP A 205 -10.91 5.02 -32.11
N GLN A 206 -11.54 4.73 -33.26
CA GLN A 206 -12.18 5.71 -34.13
C GLN A 206 -13.60 6.05 -33.63
N VAL A 207 -13.66 6.50 -32.38
CA VAL A 207 -14.86 7.09 -31.77
C VAL A 207 -14.51 8.50 -31.32
N GLU A 208 -15.27 9.48 -31.80
CA GLU A 208 -15.04 10.89 -31.51
C GLU A 208 -16.08 11.42 -30.52
N LEU A 209 -15.63 12.23 -29.56
CA LEU A 209 -16.49 13.02 -28.69
C LEU A 209 -16.56 14.45 -29.22
N GLY A 210 -17.78 14.95 -29.41
CA GLY A 210 -18.06 16.35 -29.74
C GLY A 210 -18.79 17.04 -28.60
N LEU A 211 -18.51 18.33 -28.39
CA LEU A 211 -19.21 19.17 -27.43
C LEU A 211 -19.66 20.46 -28.13
N ARG A 212 -20.94 20.77 -28.06
CA ARG A 212 -21.51 22.01 -28.61
C ARG A 212 -22.53 22.61 -27.66
N GLN A 213 -22.81 23.89 -27.84
CA GLN A 213 -23.93 24.56 -27.17
C GLN A 213 -25.08 24.75 -28.16
N THR A 214 -26.31 24.46 -27.77
CA THR A 214 -27.52 24.63 -28.58
C THR A 214 -28.64 25.13 -27.65
N ASP A 215 -29.26 26.25 -27.99
CA ASP A 215 -30.32 26.90 -27.19
C ASP A 215 -29.96 27.08 -25.69
N GLY A 216 -28.70 27.44 -25.43
CA GLY A 216 -28.17 27.64 -24.07
C GLY A 216 -27.79 26.34 -23.34
N GLN A 217 -28.10 25.17 -23.89
CA GLN A 217 -27.78 23.86 -23.30
C GLN A 217 -26.52 23.25 -23.92
N TRP A 218 -25.75 22.53 -23.11
CA TRP A 218 -24.61 21.76 -23.58
C TRP A 218 -25.06 20.42 -24.16
N VAL A 219 -24.54 20.07 -25.32
CA VAL A 219 -24.83 18.80 -26.03
C VAL A 219 -23.52 18.06 -26.28
N LEU A 220 -23.38 16.90 -25.63
CA LEU A 220 -22.36 15.91 -25.93
C LEU A 220 -22.79 15.08 -27.13
N THR A 221 -21.88 14.80 -28.06
CA THR A 221 -22.11 13.91 -29.20
C THR A 221 -21.04 12.83 -29.22
N ILE A 222 -21.44 11.57 -29.41
CA ILE A 222 -20.55 10.42 -29.54
C ILE A 222 -20.70 9.90 -30.96
N ILE A 223 -19.62 9.89 -31.74
CA ILE A 223 -19.62 9.56 -33.16
C ILE A 223 -18.72 8.34 -33.40
N ALA A 224 -19.31 7.21 -33.74
CA ALA A 224 -18.58 6.03 -34.20
C ALA A 224 -18.26 6.15 -35.68
N ASN A 225 -17.01 5.87 -36.07
CA ASN A 225 -16.57 5.98 -37.46
C ASN A 225 -17.33 5.03 -38.40
N GLN A 226 -18.03 5.61 -39.38
CA GLN A 226 -18.88 4.86 -40.29
C GLN A 226 -18.10 3.92 -41.24
N GLU A 227 -16.88 4.28 -41.63
CA GLU A 227 -16.07 3.44 -42.51
C GLU A 227 -15.74 2.12 -41.83
N TRP A 228 -15.31 2.16 -40.56
CA TRP A 228 -15.03 0.97 -39.76
C TRP A 228 -16.29 0.12 -39.54
N LEU A 229 -17.43 0.75 -39.23
CA LEU A 229 -18.72 0.06 -39.07
C LEU A 229 -19.16 -0.69 -40.34
N ASN A 230 -18.81 -0.17 -41.52
CA ASN A 230 -19.18 -0.73 -42.82
C ASN A 230 -18.17 -1.75 -43.38
N GLN A 231 -17.04 -1.99 -42.71
CA GLN A 231 -16.07 -2.97 -43.18
C GLN A 231 -16.67 -4.38 -43.17
N LYS A 232 -16.35 -5.18 -44.19
CA LYS A 232 -16.82 -6.58 -44.30
C LYS A 232 -16.38 -7.44 -43.11
N ALA A 233 -15.25 -7.10 -42.49
CA ALA A 233 -14.71 -7.78 -41.32
C ALA A 233 -15.56 -7.56 -40.06
N THR A 234 -16.06 -6.35 -39.85
CA THR A 234 -16.81 -5.92 -38.66
C THR A 234 -18.10 -6.71 -38.48
N LYS A 235 -18.29 -7.29 -37.29
CA LYS A 235 -19.47 -8.10 -36.94
C LYS A 235 -20.31 -7.47 -35.84
N TYR A 236 -21.62 -7.42 -36.05
CA TYR A 236 -22.59 -6.96 -35.07
C TYR A 236 -22.99 -8.10 -34.10
N PRO A 237 -23.34 -7.80 -32.83
CA PRO A 237 -23.44 -6.47 -32.25
C PRO A 237 -22.09 -5.79 -32.02
N ILE A 238 -22.08 -4.46 -32.10
CA ILE A 238 -20.91 -3.60 -31.81
C ILE A 238 -21.21 -2.82 -30.55
N THR A 239 -20.26 -2.73 -29.63
CA THR A 239 -20.38 -1.98 -28.38
C THR A 239 -19.45 -0.78 -28.41
N ILE A 240 -20.01 0.42 -28.35
CA ILE A 240 -19.29 1.67 -28.09
C ILE A 240 -19.27 1.90 -26.59
N ASP A 241 -18.10 2.19 -26.04
CA ASP A 241 -17.84 2.16 -24.61
C ASP A 241 -17.32 3.51 -24.08
N PRO A 242 -18.20 4.48 -23.81
CA PRO A 242 -17.88 5.62 -22.98
C PRO A 242 -18.00 5.28 -21.49
N THR A 243 -17.08 5.76 -20.66
CA THR A 243 -17.15 5.61 -19.19
C THR A 243 -17.27 6.97 -18.55
N ILE A 244 -18.19 7.16 -17.61
CA ILE A 244 -18.31 8.41 -16.86
C ILE A 244 -17.69 8.20 -15.50
N ILE A 245 -16.60 8.91 -15.25
CA ILE A 245 -15.73 8.77 -14.09
C ILE A 245 -16.00 9.91 -13.13
N VAL A 246 -16.09 9.62 -11.83
CA VAL A 246 -16.06 10.63 -10.76
C VAL A 246 -14.61 10.90 -10.37
N THR A 247 -14.05 12.02 -10.82
CA THR A 247 -12.59 12.28 -10.81
C THR A 247 -12.03 12.55 -9.42
N GLU A 248 -12.80 13.09 -8.48
CA GLU A 248 -12.38 13.21 -7.08
C GLU A 248 -12.01 11.82 -6.48
N ILE A 249 -12.61 10.76 -7.02
CA ILE A 249 -12.36 9.38 -6.60
C ILE A 249 -11.21 8.78 -7.43
N LYS A 250 -11.23 8.95 -8.77
CA LYS A 250 -10.19 8.41 -9.66
C LYS A 250 -8.82 9.08 -9.51
N THR A 251 -8.72 10.35 -9.11
CA THR A 251 -7.42 10.98 -8.81
C THR A 251 -6.67 10.28 -7.66
N ASN A 252 -7.39 9.56 -6.78
CA ASN A 252 -6.80 8.68 -5.77
C ASN A 252 -6.34 7.31 -6.32
N LYS A 253 -6.64 6.95 -7.58
CA LYS A 253 -6.16 5.72 -8.25
C LYS A 253 -4.63 5.74 -8.38
N PHE A 254 -4.01 6.90 -8.56
CA PHE A 254 -2.55 6.99 -8.71
C PHE A 254 -1.74 6.81 -7.43
N ALA A 255 -2.33 7.08 -6.27
CA ALA A 255 -1.55 7.15 -5.03
C ALA A 255 -1.35 5.80 -4.33
N GLU A 256 -2.22 4.80 -4.59
CA GLU A 256 -2.24 3.58 -3.78
C GLU A 256 -2.30 2.26 -4.58
N THR A 257 -3.01 2.14 -5.70
CA THR A 257 -3.10 0.86 -6.44
C THR A 257 -3.46 1.04 -7.91
N ARG A 258 -2.99 0.17 -8.81
CA ARG A 258 -3.34 0.21 -10.24
C ARG A 258 -3.40 -1.19 -10.84
N ASP A 259 -4.17 -1.37 -11.90
CA ASP A 259 -4.18 -2.58 -12.71
C ASP A 259 -4.46 -2.27 -14.19
N LYS A 260 -3.86 -3.05 -15.10
CA LYS A 260 -4.01 -2.86 -16.56
C LYS A 260 -3.75 -4.16 -17.31
N THR A 261 -4.55 -4.42 -18.35
CA THR A 261 -4.23 -5.42 -19.38
C THR A 261 -3.69 -4.72 -20.62
N VAL A 262 -2.62 -5.25 -21.21
CA VAL A 262 -2.14 -4.85 -22.54
C VAL A 262 -2.24 -6.03 -23.50
N ALA A 263 -2.52 -5.77 -24.78
CA ALA A 263 -2.69 -6.79 -25.81
C ALA A 263 -1.84 -6.51 -27.06
N SER A 264 -1.33 -7.54 -27.72
CA SER A 264 -0.29 -7.40 -28.74
C SER A 264 -0.73 -6.81 -30.07
N LYS A 265 -2.04 -6.83 -30.39
CA LYS A 265 -2.56 -6.29 -31.67
C LYS A 265 -3.23 -4.93 -31.52
N VAL A 266 -3.71 -4.58 -30.32
CA VAL A 266 -4.52 -3.37 -30.08
C VAL A 266 -4.18 -2.72 -28.75
N ALA A 267 -4.27 -1.39 -28.70
CA ALA A 267 -4.25 -0.65 -27.44
C ALA A 267 -5.61 -0.80 -26.75
N LEU A 268 -5.61 -1.11 -25.45
CA LEU A 268 -6.82 -1.35 -24.67
C LEU A 268 -7.11 -0.15 -23.76
N SER A 269 -8.38 0.29 -23.73
CA SER A 269 -8.92 1.11 -22.64
C SER A 269 -9.02 0.28 -21.35
N ASP A 270 -9.44 0.90 -20.26
CA ASP A 270 -9.66 0.19 -18.99
C ASP A 270 -10.71 -0.92 -19.17
N GLN A 271 -10.27 -2.16 -18.95
CA GLN A 271 -11.07 -3.37 -19.14
C GLN A 271 -11.65 -3.83 -17.82
N THR A 272 -12.80 -4.52 -17.86
CA THR A 272 -13.39 -5.23 -16.71
C THR A 272 -12.62 -6.50 -16.32
N TYR A 273 -11.49 -6.75 -16.98
CA TYR A 273 -10.69 -7.95 -16.79
C TYR A 273 -9.19 -7.74 -16.85
N LEU A 274 -8.50 -8.64 -16.17
CA LEU A 274 -7.06 -8.89 -16.25
C LEU A 274 -6.85 -10.18 -17.04
N ALA A 275 -6.38 -10.08 -18.28
CA ALA A 275 -6.13 -11.24 -19.13
C ALA A 275 -4.64 -11.59 -19.27
N VAL A 276 -4.40 -12.89 -19.40
CA VAL A 276 -3.13 -13.48 -19.83
C VAL A 276 -3.38 -14.52 -20.93
N GLY A 277 -2.38 -14.77 -21.76
CA GLY A 277 -2.51 -15.66 -22.92
C GLY A 277 -3.17 -14.96 -24.12
N GLU A 278 -3.60 -15.71 -25.12
CA GLU A 278 -4.09 -15.13 -26.38
C GLU A 278 -5.62 -15.02 -26.42
N ASN A 279 -6.10 -13.88 -26.92
CA ASN A 279 -7.49 -13.68 -27.33
C ASN A 279 -7.52 -13.01 -28.71
N LEU A 280 -8.68 -12.51 -29.12
CA LEU A 280 -8.86 -11.85 -30.41
C LEU A 280 -7.95 -10.61 -30.55
N ASN A 281 -7.64 -9.95 -29.43
CA ASN A 281 -6.72 -8.80 -29.33
C ASN A 281 -5.23 -9.17 -29.37
N GLY A 282 -4.89 -10.45 -29.54
CA GLY A 282 -3.53 -10.98 -29.54
C GLY A 282 -3.10 -11.51 -28.17
N ILE A 283 -1.79 -11.53 -27.92
CA ILE A 283 -1.22 -11.98 -26.64
C ILE A 283 -1.49 -10.91 -25.59
N ASN A 284 -2.00 -11.32 -24.43
CA ASN A 284 -2.35 -10.44 -23.31
C ASN A 284 -1.37 -10.66 -22.15
N ARG A 285 -1.05 -9.56 -21.47
CA ARG A 285 -0.38 -9.56 -20.17
C ARG A 285 -1.09 -8.56 -19.27
N SER A 286 -1.16 -8.89 -17.99
CA SER A 286 -1.77 -8.01 -16.98
C SER A 286 -0.73 -7.52 -15.99
N TYR A 287 -0.88 -6.27 -15.55
CA TYR A 287 0.02 -5.62 -14.61
C TYR A 287 -0.81 -5.13 -13.44
N LEU A 288 -0.30 -5.31 -12.23
CA LEU A 288 -0.91 -4.79 -11.01
C LEU A 288 0.16 -4.10 -10.18
N TRP A 289 -0.21 -3.03 -9.52
CA TRP A 289 0.63 -2.34 -8.57
C TRP A 289 -0.15 -2.06 -7.29
N PHE A 290 0.47 -2.32 -6.15
CA PHE A 290 -0.06 -1.99 -4.84
C PHE A 290 1.01 -1.22 -4.07
N LYS A 291 0.64 -0.06 -3.53
CA LYS A 291 1.44 0.65 -2.55
C LYS A 291 1.49 -0.19 -1.28
N PRO A 292 2.69 -0.65 -0.85
CA PRO A 292 2.80 -1.41 0.38
C PRO A 292 2.37 -0.55 1.57
N PRO A 293 1.72 -1.12 2.60
CA PRO A 293 1.45 -0.41 3.83
C PRO A 293 2.75 0.05 4.49
N VAL A 294 2.73 1.19 5.19
CA VAL A 294 3.84 1.50 6.08
C VAL A 294 3.69 0.59 7.30
N LEU A 295 4.64 -0.30 7.51
CA LEU A 295 4.60 -1.23 8.63
C LEU A 295 4.99 -0.50 9.93
N THR A 296 4.36 -0.88 11.03
CA THR A 296 4.68 -0.33 12.35
C THR A 296 6.07 -0.77 12.80
N SER A 297 6.63 -0.04 13.76
CA SER A 297 7.87 -0.40 14.45
C SER A 297 7.95 -1.89 14.81
N GLY A 298 9.08 -2.52 14.45
CA GLY A 298 9.38 -3.91 14.75
C GLY A 298 8.52 -4.94 13.99
N ALA A 299 7.83 -4.52 12.93
CA ALA A 299 7.01 -5.42 12.14
C ALA A 299 7.85 -6.43 11.34
N ARG A 300 7.36 -7.67 11.23
CA ARG A 300 7.92 -8.71 10.37
C ARG A 300 6.82 -9.35 9.54
N ILE A 301 7.00 -9.36 8.23
CA ILE A 301 6.08 -10.00 7.29
C ILE A 301 6.19 -11.51 7.44
N LEU A 302 5.05 -12.15 7.69
CA LEU A 302 4.92 -13.60 7.82
C LEU A 302 4.42 -14.26 6.53
N ASN A 303 3.47 -13.61 5.87
CA ASN A 303 2.77 -14.14 4.70
C ASN A 303 2.29 -12.98 3.84
N THR A 304 2.32 -13.13 2.52
CA THR A 304 1.71 -12.19 1.59
C THR A 304 1.05 -12.91 0.42
N GLN A 305 -0.23 -12.64 0.24
CA GLN A 305 -1.07 -13.29 -0.77
C GLN A 305 -1.65 -12.27 -1.74
N LEU A 306 -1.39 -12.46 -3.03
CA LEU A 306 -2.18 -11.84 -4.09
C LEU A 306 -3.37 -12.73 -4.39
N LYS A 307 -4.58 -12.17 -4.35
CA LYS A 307 -5.82 -12.89 -4.63
C LYS A 307 -6.52 -12.31 -5.84
N LEU A 308 -6.80 -13.17 -6.82
CA LEU A 308 -7.46 -12.82 -8.08
C LEU A 308 -8.69 -13.71 -8.28
N HIS A 309 -9.78 -13.17 -8.79
CA HIS A 309 -10.98 -13.96 -9.07
C HIS A 309 -11.09 -14.26 -10.57
N GLN A 310 -10.96 -15.52 -10.97
CA GLN A 310 -11.09 -15.96 -12.35
C GLN A 310 -12.57 -16.08 -12.72
N TYR A 311 -13.03 -15.37 -13.76
CA TYR A 311 -14.44 -15.45 -14.21
C TYR A 311 -14.60 -16.08 -15.60
N VAL A 312 -13.50 -16.25 -16.37
CA VAL A 312 -13.49 -16.98 -17.65
C VAL A 312 -12.41 -18.06 -17.64
N ASN A 313 -12.78 -19.27 -18.03
CA ASN A 313 -11.86 -20.38 -18.28
C ASN A 313 -11.95 -20.82 -19.76
N ALA A 314 -10.96 -20.41 -20.56
CA ALA A 314 -10.86 -20.77 -21.97
C ALA A 314 -9.50 -21.46 -22.26
N ALA A 315 -9.10 -22.36 -21.37
CA ALA A 315 -7.92 -23.21 -21.55
C ALA A 315 -8.26 -24.48 -22.32
N SER A 316 -7.34 -24.95 -23.15
CA SER A 316 -7.38 -26.35 -23.62
C SER A 316 -6.45 -27.25 -22.80
N PHE A 317 -5.40 -26.68 -22.20
CA PHE A 317 -4.41 -27.42 -21.42
C PHE A 317 -4.23 -26.86 -20.01
N GLU A 318 -3.39 -27.53 -19.22
CA GLU A 318 -2.89 -26.96 -17.99
C GLU A 318 -2.05 -25.72 -18.32
N THR A 319 -2.52 -24.57 -17.85
CA THR A 319 -1.85 -23.28 -18.06
C THR A 319 -1.51 -22.68 -16.72
N PHE A 320 -0.25 -22.34 -16.54
CA PHE A 320 0.23 -21.59 -15.40
C PHE A 320 -0.02 -20.09 -15.64
N VAL A 321 -0.35 -19.38 -14.58
CA VAL A 321 -0.21 -17.93 -14.51
C VAL A 321 0.95 -17.65 -13.58
N ASP A 322 2.00 -17.05 -14.11
CA ASP A 322 3.18 -16.66 -13.35
C ASP A 322 3.07 -15.22 -12.89
N VAL A 323 3.53 -14.95 -11.68
CA VAL A 323 3.71 -13.63 -11.11
C VAL A 323 5.18 -13.27 -11.18
N HIS A 324 5.50 -12.16 -11.85
CA HIS A 324 6.85 -11.61 -11.95
C HIS A 324 6.91 -10.21 -11.35
N SER A 325 8.04 -9.80 -10.79
CA SER A 325 8.27 -8.40 -10.42
C SER A 325 8.40 -7.51 -11.67
N ILE A 326 7.98 -6.26 -11.57
CA ILE A 326 8.20 -5.25 -12.62
C ILE A 326 9.49 -4.48 -12.32
N LEU A 327 10.28 -4.18 -13.36
CA LEU A 327 11.61 -3.58 -13.23
C LEU A 327 11.67 -2.07 -13.51
N GLN A 328 10.56 -1.48 -13.95
CA GLN A 328 10.49 -0.05 -14.29
C GLN A 328 9.13 0.56 -13.93
N PRO A 329 9.07 1.86 -13.58
CA PRO A 329 7.81 2.57 -13.35
C PRO A 329 6.87 2.48 -14.56
N TRP A 330 5.56 2.54 -14.30
CA TRP A 330 4.54 2.56 -15.34
C TRP A 330 3.28 3.33 -14.91
N GLY A 331 2.51 3.79 -15.89
CA GLY A 331 1.25 4.51 -15.73
C GLY A 331 0.10 3.86 -16.51
N ASP A 332 -1.07 4.47 -16.50
CA ASP A 332 -2.31 3.87 -17.03
C ASP A 332 -2.37 3.76 -18.57
N GLU A 333 -1.45 4.46 -19.25
CA GLU A 333 -1.33 4.56 -20.72
C GLU A 333 -0.38 3.51 -21.33
N ILE A 334 -0.01 2.47 -20.59
CA ILE A 334 0.83 1.41 -21.15
C ILE A 334 0.09 0.62 -22.24
N THR A 335 0.82 0.36 -23.32
CA THR A 335 0.40 -0.45 -24.48
C THR A 335 1.32 -1.66 -24.61
N TRP A 336 1.07 -2.56 -25.56
CA TRP A 336 1.99 -3.66 -25.80
C TRP A 336 3.41 -3.21 -26.14
N SER A 337 3.58 -2.11 -26.87
CA SER A 337 4.90 -1.57 -27.22
C SER A 337 5.56 -0.80 -26.07
N THR A 338 4.78 -0.26 -25.13
CA THR A 338 5.30 0.57 -24.02
C THR A 338 5.22 -0.10 -22.65
N LYS A 339 4.75 -1.36 -22.58
CA LYS A 339 4.63 -2.15 -21.35
C LYS A 339 5.95 -2.26 -20.59
N PRO A 340 5.93 -2.29 -19.24
CA PRO A 340 7.14 -2.36 -18.47
C PRO A 340 7.79 -3.76 -18.55
N THR A 341 9.12 -3.79 -18.47
CA THR A 341 9.88 -5.04 -18.41
C THR A 341 9.67 -5.72 -17.06
N HIS A 342 9.58 -7.06 -17.05
CA HIS A 342 9.45 -7.85 -15.83
C HIS A 342 10.72 -8.67 -15.55
N GLY A 343 10.91 -9.07 -14.29
CA GLY A 343 12.00 -9.92 -13.86
C GLY A 343 11.91 -11.34 -14.42
N ALA A 344 13.06 -12.01 -14.55
CA ALA A 344 13.14 -13.40 -15.02
C ALA A 344 12.66 -14.42 -13.97
N THR A 345 12.80 -14.09 -12.68
CA THR A 345 12.37 -14.96 -11.57
C THR A 345 10.84 -14.98 -11.46
N ILE A 346 10.27 -16.18 -11.40
CA ILE A 346 8.86 -16.39 -11.06
C ILE A 346 8.73 -16.23 -9.55
N ALA A 347 8.04 -15.19 -9.10
CA ALA A 347 7.80 -14.93 -7.68
C ALA A 347 6.75 -15.89 -7.09
N SER A 348 5.75 -16.24 -7.90
CA SER A 348 4.70 -17.20 -7.58
C SER A 348 4.07 -17.71 -8.87
N ALA A 349 3.47 -18.90 -8.84
CA ALA A 349 2.71 -19.42 -9.97
C ALA A 349 1.55 -20.28 -9.47
N ASN A 350 0.47 -20.29 -10.22
CA ASN A 350 -0.67 -21.17 -9.97
C ASN A 350 -1.21 -21.67 -11.33
N SER A 351 -1.88 -22.82 -11.36
CA SER A 351 -2.40 -23.41 -12.60
C SER A 351 -3.76 -24.06 -12.39
N THR A 352 -4.53 -24.12 -13.47
CA THR A 352 -5.76 -24.92 -13.54
C THR A 352 -5.89 -25.54 -14.94
N LYS A 353 -6.75 -26.57 -15.06
CA LYS A 353 -7.05 -27.26 -16.33
C LYS A 353 -8.39 -26.80 -16.91
N GLN A 354 -8.66 -27.18 -18.15
CA GLN A 354 -9.98 -27.02 -18.77
C GLN A 354 -11.06 -27.70 -17.91
N GLY A 355 -12.20 -27.02 -17.70
CA GLY A 355 -13.32 -27.53 -16.88
C GLY A 355 -13.17 -27.34 -15.37
N SER A 356 -12.07 -26.75 -14.88
CA SER A 356 -11.93 -26.33 -13.47
C SER A 356 -12.86 -25.14 -13.13
N VAL A 357 -13.26 -25.07 -11.85
CA VAL A 357 -14.24 -24.12 -11.31
C VAL A 357 -13.73 -22.67 -11.38
N ILE A 358 -14.60 -21.76 -11.85
CA ILE A 358 -14.47 -20.30 -11.68
C ILE A 358 -14.30 -19.97 -10.20
N GLY A 359 -13.31 -19.16 -9.82
CA GLY A 359 -13.05 -18.91 -8.40
C GLY A 359 -11.80 -18.11 -8.10
N GLU A 360 -11.51 -18.01 -6.81
CA GLU A 360 -10.33 -17.31 -6.30
C GLU A 360 -9.05 -18.12 -6.56
N TRP A 361 -8.04 -17.42 -7.09
CA TRP A 361 -6.67 -17.85 -7.19
C TRP A 361 -5.85 -17.10 -6.16
N VAL A 362 -5.03 -17.84 -5.41
CA VAL A 362 -4.12 -17.30 -4.41
C VAL A 362 -2.69 -17.52 -4.88
N PHE A 363 -1.89 -16.45 -4.85
CA PHE A 363 -0.46 -16.48 -5.15
C PHE A 363 0.31 -16.03 -3.91
N ASP A 364 1.15 -16.90 -3.36
CA ASP A 364 2.08 -16.54 -2.29
C ASP A 364 3.26 -15.76 -2.90
N ILE A 365 3.34 -14.47 -2.61
CA ILE A 365 4.41 -13.58 -3.06
C ILE A 365 5.21 -13.03 -1.86
N THR A 366 5.21 -13.75 -0.73
CA THR A 366 5.86 -13.33 0.53
C THR A 366 7.30 -12.92 0.32
N SER A 367 8.09 -13.71 -0.39
CA SER A 367 9.51 -13.42 -0.65
C SER A 367 9.71 -12.16 -1.50
N LEU A 368 8.86 -11.94 -2.51
CA LEU A 368 8.94 -10.73 -3.34
C LEU A 368 8.60 -9.48 -2.52
N VAL A 369 7.57 -9.56 -1.67
CA VAL A 369 7.21 -8.41 -0.83
C VAL A 369 8.25 -8.17 0.25
N GLN A 370 8.83 -9.19 0.86
CA GLN A 370 9.99 -9.04 1.75
C GLN A 370 11.14 -8.31 1.04
N GLN A 371 11.47 -8.70 -0.20
CA GLN A 371 12.48 -8.00 -1.01
C GLN A 371 12.13 -6.53 -1.28
N TRP A 372 10.85 -6.17 -1.45
CA TRP A 372 10.42 -4.77 -1.52
C TRP A 372 10.71 -4.02 -0.23
N TYR A 373 10.40 -4.62 0.92
CA TYR A 373 10.69 -4.06 2.25
C TYR A 373 12.15 -4.22 2.69
N GLU A 374 13.00 -4.85 1.91
CA GLU A 374 14.45 -4.92 2.15
C GLU A 374 15.22 -4.01 1.18
N GLY A 375 14.52 -3.47 0.17
CA GLY A 375 15.07 -2.64 -0.89
C GLY A 375 15.86 -3.43 -1.94
N GLU A 376 15.73 -4.76 -1.98
CA GLU A 376 16.41 -5.61 -2.98
C GLU A 376 15.76 -5.47 -4.36
N VAL A 377 14.44 -5.30 -4.36
CA VAL A 377 13.62 -5.13 -5.56
C VAL A 377 12.77 -3.88 -5.36
N ALA A 378 12.87 -2.90 -6.26
CA ALA A 378 11.97 -1.76 -6.23
C ALA A 378 10.53 -2.24 -6.51
N ASN A 379 9.55 -1.69 -5.77
CA ASN A 379 8.15 -2.04 -6.01
C ASN A 379 7.57 -1.21 -7.15
N TYR A 380 7.77 -1.69 -8.37
CA TYR A 380 7.02 -1.24 -9.54
C TYR A 380 5.82 -2.13 -9.87
N GLY A 381 5.50 -3.07 -8.98
CA GLY A 381 4.35 -3.94 -9.08
C GLY A 381 4.70 -5.30 -9.65
N ILE A 382 3.69 -5.96 -10.20
CA ILE A 382 3.75 -7.34 -10.67
C ILE A 382 3.15 -7.49 -12.06
N ALA A 383 3.76 -8.35 -12.88
CA ALA A 383 3.23 -8.78 -14.15
C ALA A 383 2.68 -10.21 -14.03
N LEU A 384 1.52 -10.45 -14.64
CA LEU A 384 0.91 -11.75 -14.82
C LEU A 384 1.15 -12.22 -16.25
N ILE A 385 1.70 -13.43 -16.40
CA ILE A 385 2.05 -14.00 -17.70
C ILE A 385 1.58 -15.45 -17.77
N ALA A 386 0.98 -15.86 -18.88
CA ALA A 386 0.56 -17.24 -19.09
C ALA A 386 1.77 -18.09 -19.51
N ARG A 387 1.97 -19.24 -18.87
CA ARG A 387 3.04 -20.19 -19.22
C ARG A 387 2.47 -21.59 -19.44
N GLY A 388 2.92 -22.24 -20.50
CA GLY A 388 2.54 -23.61 -20.84
C GLY A 388 3.31 -24.63 -20.00
N SER A 389 2.87 -25.89 -20.04
CA SER A 389 3.59 -27.00 -19.39
C SER A 389 4.99 -27.23 -19.94
N ASN A 390 5.27 -26.76 -21.17
CA ASN A 390 6.58 -26.76 -21.80
C ASN A 390 7.52 -25.65 -21.30
N GLY A 391 7.06 -24.77 -20.41
CA GLY A 391 7.87 -23.70 -19.84
C GLY A 391 7.92 -22.40 -20.66
N THR A 392 7.23 -22.32 -21.80
CA THR A 392 7.19 -21.10 -22.63
C THR A 392 5.91 -20.31 -22.42
N GLU A 393 5.88 -19.04 -22.83
CA GLU A 393 4.65 -18.23 -22.81
C GLU A 393 3.54 -18.97 -23.59
N SER A 394 2.36 -19.10 -22.98
CA SER A 394 1.24 -19.85 -23.54
C SER A 394 0.23 -18.92 -24.20
N THR A 395 -0.42 -19.43 -25.24
CA THR A 395 -1.58 -18.79 -25.87
C THR A 395 -2.90 -19.18 -25.19
N ASP A 396 -2.91 -20.17 -24.28
CA ASP A 396 -4.12 -20.51 -23.52
C ASP A 396 -4.53 -19.35 -22.61
N ARG A 397 -5.77 -18.86 -22.78
CA ARG A 397 -6.26 -17.68 -22.08
C ARG A 397 -6.65 -17.97 -20.64
N ARG A 398 -6.31 -17.05 -19.73
CA ARG A 398 -7.00 -16.87 -18.44
C ARG A 398 -7.44 -15.42 -18.30
N ALA A 399 -8.59 -15.20 -17.66
CA ALA A 399 -9.05 -13.85 -17.34
C ALA A 399 -9.61 -13.77 -15.92
N PHE A 400 -9.17 -12.75 -15.21
CA PHE A 400 -9.55 -12.41 -13.85
C PHE A 400 -10.31 -11.09 -13.83
N ASN A 401 -11.09 -10.85 -12.78
CA ASN A 401 -11.71 -9.55 -12.55
C ASN A 401 -10.62 -8.46 -12.39
N SER A 402 -10.87 -7.27 -12.93
CA SER A 402 -10.06 -6.06 -12.69
C SER A 402 -10.76 -5.10 -11.72
N SER A 403 -10.16 -3.93 -11.48
CA SER A 403 -10.78 -2.78 -10.79
C SER A 403 -12.14 -2.39 -11.38
N GLU A 404 -12.33 -2.57 -12.70
CA GLU A 404 -13.53 -2.16 -13.42
C GLU A 404 -14.60 -3.26 -13.48
N SER A 405 -14.33 -4.47 -12.95
CA SER A 405 -15.28 -5.59 -12.99
C SER A 405 -16.55 -5.35 -12.17
N GLY A 406 -16.47 -4.49 -11.15
CA GLY A 406 -17.56 -4.21 -10.23
C GLY A 406 -17.98 -5.37 -9.32
N GLY A 407 -17.23 -6.50 -9.35
CA GLY A 407 -17.46 -7.71 -8.54
C GLY A 407 -16.33 -7.96 -7.53
N THR A 408 -15.92 -9.22 -7.37
CA THR A 408 -14.74 -9.57 -6.55
C THR A 408 -13.47 -9.11 -7.25
N ILE A 409 -12.92 -7.97 -6.80
CA ILE A 409 -11.74 -7.34 -7.40
C ILE A 409 -10.43 -7.89 -6.82
N PRO A 410 -9.30 -7.76 -7.55
CA PRO A 410 -7.98 -8.11 -7.06
C PRO A 410 -7.61 -7.46 -5.72
N LYS A 411 -6.97 -8.23 -4.84
CA LYS A 411 -6.47 -7.72 -3.57
C LYS A 411 -5.12 -8.32 -3.16
N LEU A 412 -4.38 -7.57 -2.36
CA LEU A 412 -3.14 -7.98 -1.72
C LEU A 412 -3.36 -8.05 -0.20
N GLU A 413 -3.11 -9.21 0.39
CA GLU A 413 -3.15 -9.44 1.83
C GLU A 413 -1.74 -9.60 2.37
N ILE A 414 -1.32 -8.73 3.30
CA ILE A 414 -0.03 -8.81 3.97
C ILE A 414 -0.28 -9.10 5.45
N THR A 415 0.14 -10.28 5.91
CA THR A 415 0.11 -10.64 7.32
C THR A 415 1.49 -10.45 7.94
N TYR A 416 1.55 -9.69 9.02
CA TYR A 416 2.78 -9.40 9.76
C TYR A 416 2.54 -9.43 11.27
N VAL A 417 3.59 -9.66 12.04
CA VAL A 417 3.56 -9.50 13.51
C VAL A 417 4.34 -8.26 13.91
N THR A 418 3.93 -7.62 14.99
CA THR A 418 4.67 -6.53 15.61
C THR A 418 5.37 -7.04 16.85
N ASP A 419 6.65 -7.40 16.75
CA ASP A 419 7.43 -7.87 17.88
C ASP A 419 8.23 -6.72 18.50
N GLN A 420 7.46 -5.79 19.08
CA GLN A 420 7.96 -4.56 19.69
C GLN A 420 8.79 -4.85 20.95
N THR A 421 9.98 -4.26 20.99
CA THR A 421 10.85 -4.14 22.17
C THR A 421 11.06 -2.65 22.44
N GLY A 422 11.59 -2.27 23.61
CA GLY A 422 11.78 -0.87 23.99
C GLY A 422 10.50 -0.18 24.51
N VAL A 423 10.53 1.14 24.53
CA VAL A 423 9.45 2.01 24.99
C VAL A 423 9.15 3.12 24.00
N GLU A 424 7.88 3.31 23.70
CA GLU A 424 7.37 4.41 22.89
C GLU A 424 6.21 5.14 23.57
N ASN A 425 6.18 6.47 23.43
CA ASN A 425 5.16 7.33 24.06
C ASN A 425 3.72 7.01 23.62
N PHE A 426 3.55 6.37 22.46
CA PHE A 426 2.24 6.00 21.89
C PHE A 426 1.90 4.51 22.10
N TRP A 427 2.76 3.74 22.77
CA TRP A 427 2.42 2.39 23.23
C TRP A 427 1.80 2.44 24.62
N SER A 428 0.94 1.47 24.93
CA SER A 428 0.27 1.39 26.22
C SER A 428 0.95 0.38 27.13
N TYR A 429 1.11 0.75 28.41
CA TYR A 429 1.79 -0.06 29.42
C TYR A 429 0.99 -0.14 30.71
N VAL A 430 1.18 -1.23 31.46
CA VAL A 430 0.80 -1.32 32.88
C VAL A 430 2.05 -1.69 33.66
N GLY A 431 2.53 -0.74 34.47
CA GLY A 431 3.87 -0.84 35.05
C GLY A 431 4.92 -0.92 33.95
N ASN A 432 5.76 -1.96 34.03
CA ASN A 432 6.86 -2.20 33.09
C ASN A 432 6.48 -3.17 31.96
N VAL A 433 5.18 -3.47 31.76
CA VAL A 433 4.72 -4.45 30.77
C VAL A 433 3.93 -3.77 29.66
N GLY A 434 4.35 -3.96 28.41
CA GLY A 434 3.63 -3.50 27.22
C GLY A 434 2.32 -4.28 27.05
N LEU A 435 1.21 -3.57 26.87
CA LEU A 435 -0.12 -4.18 26.77
C LEU A 435 -0.36 -4.91 25.45
N SER A 436 0.36 -4.55 24.39
CA SER A 436 0.18 -5.11 23.04
C SER A 436 0.79 -6.50 22.89
N ASN A 437 1.91 -6.78 23.58
CA ASN A 437 2.69 -7.99 23.35
C ASN A 437 3.29 -8.61 24.61
N GLY A 438 3.05 -8.02 25.79
CA GLY A 438 3.57 -8.53 27.06
C GLY A 438 5.07 -8.35 27.26
N ASN A 439 5.75 -7.51 26.47
CA ASN A 439 7.16 -7.20 26.70
C ASN A 439 7.34 -6.56 28.08
N PHE A 440 8.15 -7.20 28.94
CA PHE A 440 8.60 -6.59 30.18
C PHE A 440 9.86 -5.78 29.88
N PHE A 441 9.76 -4.47 30.11
CA PHE A 441 10.83 -3.51 29.92
C PHE A 441 11.34 -2.99 31.26
N LEU A 442 12.64 -3.03 31.49
CA LEU A 442 13.28 -2.43 32.66
C LEU A 442 14.49 -1.63 32.21
N SER A 443 14.75 -0.46 32.78
CA SER A 443 15.92 0.36 32.44
C SER A 443 16.57 0.94 33.69
N ASP A 444 17.90 1.01 33.69
CA ASP A 444 18.72 1.60 34.75
C ASP A 444 19.86 2.45 34.14
N ILE A 445 20.21 3.55 34.83
CA ILE A 445 21.34 4.40 34.47
C ILE A 445 22.56 3.99 35.31
N ASP A 446 23.56 3.43 34.61
CA ASP A 446 24.79 2.96 35.24
C ASP A 446 25.80 4.10 35.41
N VAL A 447 25.94 4.99 34.41
CA VAL A 447 26.81 6.17 34.45
C VAL A 447 26.02 7.42 34.06
N TYR A 448 26.18 8.49 34.84
CA TYR A 448 25.68 9.81 34.49
C TYR A 448 26.77 10.84 34.80
N LEU A 449 27.27 11.50 33.76
CA LEU A 449 28.24 12.59 33.86
C LEU A 449 27.67 13.82 33.13
N PRO A 450 27.06 14.78 33.84
CA PRO A 450 26.51 15.99 33.23
C PRO A 450 27.64 16.87 32.69
N GLY A 451 27.42 17.53 31.56
CA GLY A 451 28.41 18.33 30.85
C GLY A 451 27.83 19.46 30.01
N ARG A 452 28.69 20.12 29.22
CA ARG A 452 28.25 21.09 28.22
C ARG A 452 27.62 20.34 27.05
N GLY A 453 26.36 20.64 26.75
CA GLY A 453 25.61 19.96 25.69
C GLY A 453 25.11 18.59 26.16
N ILE A 454 25.36 17.56 25.36
CA ILE A 454 24.88 16.19 25.61
C ILE A 454 25.67 15.55 26.77
N PRO A 455 25.02 15.06 27.84
CA PRO A 455 25.71 14.39 28.93
C PRO A 455 26.19 12.99 28.53
N ILE A 456 27.27 12.49 29.14
CA ILE A 456 27.58 11.06 29.07
C ILE A 456 26.59 10.33 29.97
N MET A 457 25.61 9.67 29.35
CA MET A 457 24.61 8.86 30.05
C MET A 457 24.65 7.44 29.50
N VAL A 458 25.17 6.52 30.31
CA VAL A 458 25.18 5.09 30.01
C VAL A 458 24.01 4.44 30.74
N SER A 459 23.15 3.78 29.98
CA SER A 459 22.04 3.01 30.51
C SER A 459 22.04 1.60 29.94
N ARG A 460 21.39 0.72 30.70
CA ARG A 460 21.08 -0.65 30.28
C ARG A 460 19.57 -0.84 30.31
N SER A 461 19.04 -1.52 29.32
CA SER A 461 17.62 -1.82 29.22
C SER A 461 17.40 -3.31 28.99
N TYR A 462 16.50 -3.92 29.75
CA TYR A 462 16.08 -5.30 29.60
C TYR A 462 14.74 -5.36 28.88
N ASN A 463 14.65 -6.26 27.90
CA ASN A 463 13.44 -6.57 27.14
C ASN A 463 13.19 -8.07 27.18
N SER A 464 12.13 -8.53 27.84
CA SER A 464 11.85 -9.98 27.96
C SER A 464 11.61 -10.66 26.60
N ARG A 465 11.15 -9.92 25.59
CA ARG A 465 10.93 -10.44 24.23
C ARG A 465 12.16 -10.37 23.32
N SER A 466 13.24 -9.72 23.76
CA SER A 466 14.50 -9.69 23.00
C SER A 466 15.32 -10.98 23.13
N ILE A 467 14.86 -11.94 23.94
CA ILE A 467 15.44 -13.27 24.06
C ILE A 467 15.01 -14.10 22.85
N PRO A 468 15.94 -14.78 22.15
CA PRO A 468 15.56 -15.68 21.06
C PRO A 468 14.58 -16.75 21.56
N ILE A 469 13.34 -16.73 21.08
CA ILE A 469 12.37 -17.77 21.37
C ILE A 469 12.66 -18.92 20.39
N PRO A 470 13.00 -20.14 20.87
CA PRO A 470 13.11 -21.30 20.00
C PRO A 470 11.80 -21.49 19.22
N ASN A 471 11.88 -21.84 17.94
CA ASN A 471 10.71 -22.07 17.10
C ASN A 471 9.69 -22.95 17.85
N LYS A 472 8.47 -22.45 18.03
CA LYS A 472 7.33 -23.35 18.24
C LYS A 472 7.18 -24.17 16.96
N ILE A 473 6.92 -25.46 17.10
CA ILE A 473 6.69 -26.37 15.97
C ILE A 473 5.60 -25.75 15.07
N GLY A 474 5.96 -25.37 13.84
CA GLY A 474 5.04 -24.81 12.85
C GLY A 474 5.25 -23.35 12.43
N THR A 475 6.10 -22.56 13.09
CA THR A 475 6.42 -21.17 12.67
C THR A 475 7.82 -21.05 12.07
N LYS A 476 7.97 -20.30 10.97
CA LYS A 476 9.27 -20.03 10.31
C LYS A 476 10.10 -19.01 11.11
N ALA A 477 11.39 -19.34 11.22
CA ALA A 477 12.56 -18.66 11.78
C ALA A 477 12.41 -18.09 13.21
N PRO A 478 13.37 -18.37 14.13
CA PRO A 478 13.37 -17.81 15.47
C PRO A 478 13.44 -16.28 15.39
N ILE A 479 12.84 -15.59 16.36
CA ILE A 479 13.08 -14.17 16.55
C ILE A 479 14.57 -14.02 16.84
N GLU A 480 15.32 -13.39 15.93
CA GLU A 480 16.74 -13.12 16.15
C GLU A 480 16.85 -12.14 17.33
N GLY A 481 17.10 -12.69 18.53
CA GLY A 481 17.31 -11.88 19.72
C GLY A 481 18.57 -11.04 19.58
N MET A 482 18.59 -9.86 20.21
CA MET A 482 19.77 -9.00 20.16
C MET A 482 20.90 -9.63 20.98
N LYS A 483 22.01 -9.99 20.33
CA LYS A 483 23.27 -10.27 21.02
C LYS A 483 23.88 -8.93 21.46
N SER A 484 23.68 -8.58 22.73
CA SER A 484 24.29 -7.41 23.37
C SER A 484 25.60 -7.77 24.10
N ILE A 485 26.48 -6.78 24.23
CA ILE A 485 27.66 -6.82 25.14
C ILE A 485 27.29 -7.11 26.61
N LEU A 486 26.03 -6.89 27.00
CA LEU A 486 25.49 -7.18 28.34
C LEU A 486 24.83 -8.57 28.46
N GLY A 487 24.75 -9.34 27.38
CA GLY A 487 24.08 -10.66 27.40
C GLY A 487 22.63 -10.62 26.94
N SER A 488 22.03 -11.81 26.82
CA SER A 488 20.68 -11.97 26.25
C SER A 488 19.63 -11.23 27.08
N GLY A 489 18.71 -10.54 26.42
CA GLY A 489 17.65 -9.79 27.09
C GLY A 489 18.03 -8.33 27.38
N TRP A 490 19.32 -8.05 27.61
CA TRP A 490 19.82 -6.70 27.91
C TRP A 490 20.30 -6.00 26.64
N LEU A 491 20.24 -4.67 26.65
CA LEU A 491 20.79 -3.78 25.66
C LEU A 491 21.49 -2.62 26.34
N PHE A 492 22.61 -2.18 25.76
CA PHE A 492 23.32 -0.98 26.15
C PHE A 492 22.93 0.17 25.21
N ASN A 493 22.67 1.37 25.72
CA ASN A 493 22.05 2.44 24.91
C ASN A 493 22.89 2.90 23.71
N PHE A 494 24.22 2.81 23.76
CA PHE A 494 25.07 3.09 22.58
C PHE A 494 25.31 1.86 21.68
N GLU A 495 24.63 0.74 21.91
CA GLU A 495 24.47 -0.33 20.90
C GLU A 495 23.34 -0.03 19.92
N MET A 496 22.71 1.14 20.01
CA MET A 496 21.81 1.64 18.98
C MET A 496 22.51 1.64 17.62
N ARG A 497 21.78 1.24 16.58
CA ARG A 497 22.37 0.99 15.26
C ARG A 497 21.33 0.94 14.16
N LEU A 498 21.81 1.13 12.94
CA LEU A 498 21.08 0.82 11.73
C LEU A 498 21.43 -0.60 11.27
N LYS A 499 20.40 -1.33 10.81
CA LYS A 499 20.52 -2.59 10.09
C LYS A 499 19.88 -2.44 8.72
N TYR A 500 20.59 -2.88 7.71
CA TYR A 500 20.18 -2.87 6.31
C TYR A 500 20.91 -4.00 5.60
N LYS A 501 20.44 -4.35 4.40
CA LYS A 501 21.08 -5.39 3.58
C LYS A 501 22.37 -4.86 2.95
N ASP A 502 22.30 -3.66 2.41
CA ASP A 502 23.38 -3.01 1.68
C ASP A 502 23.34 -1.50 1.94
N PRO A 503 24.47 -0.87 2.32
CA PRO A 503 24.49 0.54 2.68
C PRO A 503 24.20 1.49 1.51
N ILE A 504 24.33 1.06 0.26
CA ILE A 504 24.10 1.93 -0.91
C ILE A 504 22.65 1.82 -1.39
N ASN A 505 22.12 0.61 -1.47
CA ASN A 505 20.89 0.33 -2.20
C ASN A 505 19.67 0.07 -1.32
N SER A 506 19.84 -0.12 0.00
CA SER A 506 18.71 -0.45 0.88
C SER A 506 17.69 0.69 0.97
N LYS A 507 16.51 0.45 0.38
CA LYS A 507 15.32 1.29 0.49
C LYS A 507 14.61 1.16 1.84
N VAL A 508 15.00 0.18 2.66
CA VAL A 508 14.47 0.03 4.00
C VAL A 508 15.60 -0.15 4.99
N ILE A 509 15.52 0.58 6.08
CA ILE A 509 16.52 0.60 7.14
C ILE A 509 15.80 0.33 8.46
N LEU A 510 16.28 -0.67 9.19
CA LEU A 510 15.85 -0.94 10.56
C LEU A 510 16.75 -0.15 11.51
N PHE A 511 16.20 0.87 12.15
CA PHE A 511 16.84 1.50 13.30
C PHE A 511 16.49 0.75 14.58
N ILE A 512 17.51 0.39 15.35
CA ILE A 512 17.39 -0.11 16.71
C ILE A 512 17.82 1.02 17.64
N ASP A 513 16.89 1.55 18.41
CA ASP A 513 17.13 2.62 19.40
C ASP A 513 17.80 2.04 20.67
N GLY A 514 18.30 2.91 21.55
CA GLY A 514 19.09 2.56 22.73
C GLY A 514 18.32 1.80 23.80
N ASP A 515 16.99 1.81 23.76
CA ASP A 515 16.12 1.01 24.63
C ASP A 515 15.69 -0.33 23.98
N GLY A 516 16.07 -0.54 22.72
CA GLY A 516 15.72 -1.71 21.92
C GLY A 516 14.48 -1.53 21.06
N SER A 517 13.85 -0.35 21.05
CA SER A 517 12.82 0.01 20.08
C SER A 517 13.33 -0.17 18.66
N LYS A 518 12.50 -0.77 17.83
CA LYS A 518 12.81 -1.12 16.44
C LYS A 518 11.97 -0.25 15.53
N HIS A 519 12.56 0.57 14.68
CA HIS A 519 11.86 1.45 13.75
C HIS A 519 12.21 1.12 12.31
N ILE A 520 11.19 0.89 11.48
CA ILE A 520 11.39 0.59 10.07
C ILE A 520 11.25 1.89 9.30
N PHE A 521 12.34 2.32 8.69
CA PHE A 521 12.41 3.48 7.81
C PHE A 521 12.35 3.02 6.36
N THR A 522 11.51 3.66 5.55
CA THR A 522 11.38 3.34 4.11
C THR A 522 11.71 4.57 3.27
N GLU A 523 12.52 4.42 2.23
CA GLU A 523 12.84 5.45 1.25
C GLU A 523 11.71 5.53 0.22
N PRO A 524 10.94 6.63 0.18
CA PRO A 524 9.90 6.79 -0.82
C PRO A 524 10.47 6.94 -2.23
N GLU A 525 9.70 6.50 -3.22
CA GLU A 525 10.04 6.71 -4.62
C GLU A 525 10.23 8.21 -4.91
N GLY A 526 11.33 8.56 -5.59
CA GLY A 526 11.70 9.95 -5.89
C GLY A 526 12.37 10.73 -4.75
N GLN A 527 12.54 10.14 -3.56
CA GLN A 527 13.23 10.78 -2.41
C GLN A 527 14.55 10.09 -2.08
N ILE A 528 15.46 10.05 -3.06
CA ILE A 528 16.77 9.38 -2.94
C ILE A 528 17.57 9.99 -1.78
N GLY A 529 18.08 9.14 -0.89
CA GLY A 529 18.85 9.51 0.30
C GLY A 529 18.00 9.99 1.47
N MET A 530 16.67 9.82 1.44
CA MET A 530 15.76 10.28 2.48
C MET A 530 14.73 9.20 2.85
N TRP A 531 14.82 8.67 4.06
CA TRP A 531 13.87 7.66 4.55
C TRP A 531 12.86 8.26 5.54
N GLN A 532 11.62 7.80 5.44
CA GLN A 532 10.52 8.16 6.31
C GLN A 532 10.30 7.08 7.36
N GLY A 533 10.18 7.48 8.63
CA GLY A 533 9.88 6.58 9.75
C GLY A 533 8.41 6.14 9.77
N PRO A 534 8.06 5.19 10.67
CA PRO A 534 6.70 4.69 10.78
C PRO A 534 5.75 5.77 11.35
N PRO A 535 4.42 5.69 11.13
CA PRO A 535 3.47 6.67 11.64
C PRO A 535 3.58 6.86 13.15
N GLY A 536 3.58 8.11 13.61
CA GLY A 536 3.73 8.46 15.02
C GLY A 536 5.18 8.60 15.50
N ILE A 537 6.16 8.11 14.73
CA ILE A 537 7.58 8.33 14.96
C ILE A 537 8.05 9.54 14.17
N GLN A 538 8.72 10.46 14.86
CA GLN A 538 9.07 11.77 14.33
C GLN A 538 10.58 11.91 14.18
N TYR A 539 11.17 10.84 13.65
CA TYR A 539 12.55 10.77 13.21
C TYR A 539 12.63 10.99 11.71
N LYS A 540 13.69 11.66 11.26
CA LYS A 540 14.04 11.79 9.84
C LYS A 540 15.41 11.16 9.63
N LEU A 541 15.50 10.19 8.71
CA LEU A 541 16.77 9.54 8.38
C LEU A 541 17.25 10.02 7.00
N THR A 542 18.50 10.45 6.92
CA THR A 542 19.11 10.97 5.69
C THR A 542 20.49 10.39 5.47
N TYR A 543 20.89 10.27 4.21
CA TYR A 543 22.25 9.89 3.83
C TYR A 543 23.10 11.14 3.56
N LYS A 544 24.33 11.15 4.09
CA LYS A 544 25.36 12.14 3.80
C LYS A 544 26.56 11.42 3.18
N ALA A 545 26.87 11.76 1.93
CA ALA A 545 28.02 11.20 1.23
C ALA A 545 29.35 11.65 1.87
N ALA A 546 30.40 10.85 1.65
CA ALA A 546 31.76 11.19 2.06
C ALA A 546 32.23 12.49 1.37
N GLU A 547 32.97 13.31 2.11
CA GLU A 547 33.48 14.60 1.62
C GLU A 547 34.93 14.80 2.09
N GLY A 548 35.88 14.72 1.16
CA GLY A 548 37.31 14.79 1.48
C GLY A 548 37.74 13.65 2.40
N THR A 549 38.21 13.99 3.60
CA THR A 549 38.59 13.03 4.65
C THR A 549 37.43 12.59 5.55
N ASN A 550 36.26 13.23 5.42
CA ASN A 550 35.08 12.88 6.22
C ASN A 550 34.39 11.66 5.60
N PRO A 551 34.15 10.59 6.37
CA PRO A 551 33.47 9.41 5.86
C PRO A 551 31.98 9.71 5.60
N ALA A 552 31.33 8.78 4.89
CA ALA A 552 29.90 8.84 4.66
C ALA A 552 29.14 8.45 5.93
N TYR A 553 27.94 9.00 6.10
CA TYR A 553 27.11 8.78 7.27
C TYR A 553 25.63 8.62 6.92
N TYR A 554 24.94 7.82 7.73
CA TYR A 554 23.52 7.99 7.93
C TYR A 554 23.27 8.92 9.12
N ILE A 555 22.37 9.88 8.95
CA ILE A 555 22.05 10.87 9.97
C ILE A 555 20.56 10.75 10.32
N LEU A 556 20.29 10.29 11.53
CA LEU A 556 18.95 10.32 12.13
C LEU A 556 18.78 11.64 12.87
N THR A 557 17.71 12.38 12.56
CA THR A 557 17.37 13.64 13.25
C THR A 557 16.06 13.45 13.99
N ASP A 558 16.04 13.78 15.28
CA ASP A 558 14.83 13.75 16.10
C ASP A 558 14.07 15.09 16.15
N GLN A 559 12.95 15.12 16.88
CA GLN A 559 12.11 16.32 17.03
C GLN A 559 12.83 17.49 17.70
N THR A 560 13.83 17.21 18.52
CA THR A 560 14.65 18.22 19.22
C THR A 560 15.78 18.75 18.35
N LYS A 561 15.90 18.25 17.11
CA LYS A 561 16.99 18.50 16.16
C LYS A 561 18.32 17.91 16.60
N THR A 562 18.32 16.98 17.56
CA THR A 562 19.50 16.18 17.88
C THR A 562 19.77 15.24 16.70
N LYS A 563 21.03 15.12 16.32
CA LYS A 563 21.49 14.34 15.16
C LYS A 563 22.36 13.19 15.64
N TYR A 564 22.01 11.98 15.23
CA TYR A 564 22.75 10.75 15.51
C TYR A 564 23.44 10.32 14.22
N TYR A 565 24.76 10.26 14.24
CA TYR A 565 25.60 9.90 13.11
C TYR A 565 25.96 8.43 13.21
N PHE A 566 25.49 7.65 12.24
CA PHE A 566 25.77 6.24 12.11
C PHE A 566 26.74 6.00 10.97
N ASP A 567 27.81 5.25 11.24
CA ASP A 567 28.77 4.81 10.23
C ASP A 567 28.05 4.16 9.05
N PHE A 568 28.43 4.57 7.85
CA PHE A 568 27.78 4.16 6.62
C PHE A 568 27.93 2.66 6.34
N ILE A 569 29.01 2.01 6.78
CA ILE A 569 29.27 0.60 6.45
C ILE A 569 28.72 -0.35 7.51
N THR A 570 28.94 -0.02 8.79
CA THR A 570 28.61 -0.89 9.92
C THR A 570 27.27 -0.55 10.58
N GLY A 571 26.74 0.65 10.33
CA GLY A 571 25.51 1.15 10.94
C GLY A 571 25.63 1.47 12.43
N LYS A 572 26.85 1.46 13.00
CA LYS A 572 27.10 1.78 14.41
C LYS A 572 27.06 3.29 14.64
N LEU A 573 26.60 3.71 15.81
CA LEU A 573 26.60 5.12 16.22
C LEU A 573 28.04 5.59 16.48
N GLU A 574 28.50 6.63 15.79
CA GLU A 574 29.84 7.23 16.01
C GLU A 574 29.76 8.59 16.73
N ALA A 575 28.67 9.34 16.56
CA ALA A 575 28.55 10.65 17.20
C ALA A 575 27.10 11.07 17.40
N ILE A 576 26.87 11.91 18.41
CA ILE A 576 25.61 12.62 18.64
C ILE A 576 25.90 14.12 18.69
N PHE A 577 25.12 14.92 17.97
CA PHE A 577 25.19 16.37 17.98
C PHE A 577 23.87 16.95 18.49
N ASP A 578 23.94 17.88 19.42
CA ASP A 578 22.78 18.68 19.80
C ASP A 578 22.49 19.78 18.77
N SER A 579 21.45 20.57 19.01
CA SER A 579 21.06 21.67 18.12
C SER A 579 22.06 22.84 18.08
N ASN A 580 23.06 22.87 18.98
CA ASN A 580 24.13 23.87 19.02
C ASN A 580 25.48 23.27 18.55
N ASP A 581 25.46 22.11 17.90
CA ASP A 581 26.62 21.37 17.42
C ASP A 581 27.63 20.95 18.52
N ASN A 582 27.20 20.86 19.79
CA ASN A 582 28.01 20.18 20.81
C ASN A 582 28.00 18.67 20.54
N ILE A 583 29.17 18.04 20.57
CA ILE A 583 29.36 16.63 20.21
C ILE A 583 29.47 15.72 21.43
N LEU A 584 28.89 14.53 21.32
CA LEU A 584 29.23 13.34 22.09
C LEU A 584 29.82 12.30 21.13
N ASP A 585 31.11 12.02 21.27
CA ASP A 585 31.85 11.11 20.40
C ASP A 585 31.83 9.68 20.96
N VAL A 586 31.62 8.70 20.08
CA VAL A 586 31.55 7.26 20.41
C VAL A 586 32.62 6.55 19.58
N ALA A 587 33.75 6.23 20.22
CA ALA A 587 34.90 5.65 19.54
C ALA A 587 34.94 4.13 19.66
N TYR A 588 35.37 3.47 18.59
CA TYR A 588 35.57 2.02 18.51
C TYR A 588 37.04 1.69 18.19
N THR A 589 37.51 0.53 18.64
CA THR A 589 38.77 -0.05 18.18
C THR A 589 38.66 -0.55 16.74
N SER A 590 39.79 -0.87 16.11
CA SER A 590 39.84 -1.31 14.70
C SER A 590 39.10 -2.62 14.41
N ASP A 591 38.88 -3.46 15.43
CA ASP A 591 38.05 -4.67 15.36
C ASP A 591 36.55 -4.39 15.59
N GLY A 592 36.18 -3.12 15.81
CA GLY A 592 34.82 -2.66 16.02
C GLY A 592 34.30 -2.78 17.46
N THR A 593 35.17 -3.05 18.44
CA THR A 593 34.79 -3.07 19.86
C THR A 593 34.64 -1.64 20.40
N LEU A 594 33.60 -1.36 21.21
CA LEU A 594 33.41 -0.03 21.80
C LEU A 594 34.59 0.32 22.71
N GLN A 595 35.23 1.46 22.49
CA GLN A 595 36.45 1.84 23.21
C GLN A 595 36.17 2.91 24.27
N SER A 596 35.56 4.02 23.86
CA SER A 596 35.36 5.18 24.71
C SER A 596 34.19 6.05 24.26
N ILE A 597 33.70 6.87 25.20
CA ILE A 597 32.75 7.95 24.93
C ILE A 597 33.34 9.24 25.48
N THR A 598 33.33 10.29 24.67
CA THR A 598 33.91 11.59 24.99
C THR A 598 32.90 12.72 24.77
N ASP A 599 32.72 13.57 25.78
CA ASP A 599 31.81 14.73 25.66
C ASP A 599 32.47 15.95 25.01
N ALA A 600 31.69 17.00 24.78
CA ALA A 600 32.14 18.26 24.17
C ALA A 600 33.20 19.02 25.00
N SER A 601 33.39 18.65 26.27
CA SER A 601 34.44 19.21 27.14
C SER A 601 35.73 18.36 27.12
N GLY A 602 35.77 17.27 26.36
CA GLY A 602 36.91 16.34 26.26
C GLY A 602 36.98 15.30 27.37
N ARG A 603 35.98 15.23 28.26
CA ARG A 603 35.96 14.23 29.34
C ARG A 603 35.60 12.88 28.75
N THR A 604 36.32 11.85 29.14
CA THR A 604 36.26 10.53 28.49
C THR A 604 36.02 9.43 29.51
N ILE A 605 35.07 8.54 29.20
CA ILE A 605 34.93 7.24 29.85
C ILE A 605 35.40 6.12 28.91
N ARG A 606 35.94 5.04 29.47
CA ARG A 606 36.51 3.90 28.72
C ARG A 606 35.87 2.59 29.14
N PHE A 607 35.73 1.71 28.15
CA PHE A 607 35.11 0.40 28.29
C PHE A 607 36.19 -0.69 28.23
N THR A 608 36.01 -1.74 29.02
CA THR A 608 36.88 -2.92 29.03
C THR A 608 36.03 -4.17 28.98
N PHE A 609 36.51 -5.20 28.29
CA PHE A 609 35.75 -6.41 28.00
C PHE A 609 36.49 -7.65 28.49
N SER A 610 35.73 -8.65 28.92
CA SER A 610 36.26 -9.98 29.22
C SER A 610 36.58 -10.74 27.93
N ALA A 611 37.35 -11.84 28.04
CA ALA A 611 37.79 -12.65 26.90
C ALA A 611 36.65 -13.21 26.03
N ASN A 612 35.43 -13.30 26.56
CA ASN A 612 34.22 -13.72 25.84
C ASN A 612 33.43 -12.55 25.23
N GLY A 613 34.00 -11.34 25.18
CA GLY A 613 33.41 -10.16 24.56
C GLY A 613 32.28 -9.50 25.36
N LYS A 614 32.16 -9.79 26.67
CA LYS A 614 31.19 -9.12 27.55
C LYS A 614 31.79 -7.89 28.20
N LEU A 615 30.98 -6.86 28.44
CA LEU A 615 31.44 -5.66 29.12
C LEU A 615 31.87 -6.03 30.56
N ASP A 616 33.10 -5.71 30.95
CA ASP A 616 33.66 -5.99 32.28
C ASP A 616 33.63 -4.75 33.17
N THR A 617 34.26 -3.65 32.73
CA THR A 617 34.22 -2.38 33.48
C THR A 617 34.10 -1.13 32.62
N ILE A 618 33.49 -0.09 33.20
CA ILE A 618 33.49 1.30 32.72
C ILE A 618 34.30 2.14 33.70
N LYS A 619 35.25 2.93 33.20
CA LYS A 619 36.12 3.80 34.01
C LYS A 619 36.21 5.21 33.44
N GLY A 620 36.35 6.19 34.32
CA GLY A 620 36.63 7.59 33.97
C GLY A 620 37.13 8.35 35.20
N THR A 621 37.72 9.52 35.00
CA THR A 621 38.30 10.32 36.10
C THR A 621 37.26 10.92 37.03
N GLU A 622 36.05 11.16 36.53
CA GLU A 622 34.96 11.86 37.23
C GLU A 622 33.77 10.94 37.56
N ILE A 623 33.93 9.62 37.42
CA ILE A 623 32.88 8.64 37.70
C ILE A 623 33.41 7.51 38.60
N PRO A 624 32.55 6.85 39.40
CA PRO A 624 32.92 5.59 40.03
C PRO A 624 33.21 4.53 38.97
N THR A 625 34.07 3.55 39.29
CA THR A 625 34.25 2.40 38.39
C THR A 625 32.97 1.57 38.41
N VAL A 626 32.37 1.32 37.24
CA VAL A 626 31.22 0.41 37.13
C VAL A 626 31.72 -0.95 36.69
N LYS A 627 31.36 -2.01 37.43
CA LYS A 627 31.76 -3.39 37.16
C LYS A 627 30.55 -4.26 36.89
N TYR A 628 30.66 -5.12 35.89
CA TYR A 628 29.63 -6.05 35.46
C TYR A 628 30.09 -7.49 35.72
N THR A 629 29.18 -8.34 36.21
CA THR A 629 29.46 -9.76 36.40
C THR A 629 28.36 -10.61 35.79
N TYR A 630 28.73 -11.79 35.32
CA TYR A 630 27.84 -12.67 34.54
C TYR A 630 27.80 -14.06 35.17
N TYR A 631 26.70 -14.77 34.93
CA TYR A 631 26.64 -16.22 35.13
C TYR A 631 27.48 -16.96 34.08
N SER A 632 27.74 -18.24 34.31
CA SER A 632 28.49 -19.10 33.37
C SER A 632 27.84 -19.23 32.00
N ASN A 633 26.51 -19.05 31.91
CA ASN A 633 25.75 -19.03 30.67
C ASN A 633 25.78 -17.67 29.94
N GLY A 634 26.51 -16.68 30.46
CA GLY A 634 26.68 -15.36 29.86
C GLY A 634 25.53 -14.36 30.13
N GLN A 635 24.57 -14.69 31.00
CA GLN A 635 23.54 -13.75 31.46
C GLN A 635 24.13 -12.77 32.48
N LEU A 636 23.78 -11.47 32.36
CA LEU A 636 24.16 -10.46 33.35
C LEU A 636 23.60 -10.83 34.72
N ARG A 637 24.48 -10.89 35.72
CA ARG A 637 24.14 -11.25 37.09
C ARG A 637 24.06 -10.03 37.99
N MET A 638 25.01 -9.11 37.87
CA MET A 638 25.13 -7.99 38.78
C MET A 638 25.91 -6.84 38.17
N VAL A 639 25.49 -5.62 38.52
CA VAL A 639 26.22 -4.37 38.26
C VAL A 639 26.60 -3.72 39.58
N GLN A 640 27.86 -3.31 39.72
CA GLN A 640 28.39 -2.69 40.94
C GLN A 640 29.06 -1.36 40.61
N LYS A 641 28.84 -0.34 41.45
CA LYS A 641 29.60 0.93 41.41
C LYS A 641 30.65 0.89 42.52
N LEU A 642 31.91 1.00 42.15
CA LEU A 642 33.07 0.93 43.04
C LEU A 642 33.70 2.31 43.24
N ASP A 643 34.15 2.60 44.46
CA ASP A 643 34.98 3.78 44.71
C ASP A 643 36.44 3.60 44.23
N ALA A 644 37.27 4.63 44.43
CA ALA A 644 38.68 4.60 44.02
C ALA A 644 39.51 3.53 44.76
N ALA A 645 39.04 3.04 45.91
CA ALA A 645 39.65 1.97 46.68
C ALA A 645 39.04 0.58 46.37
N ASN A 646 38.19 0.48 45.33
CA ASN A 646 37.45 -0.72 44.92
C ASN A 646 36.39 -1.22 45.93
N ASN A 647 35.95 -0.38 46.88
CA ASN A 647 34.82 -0.73 47.75
C ASN A 647 33.49 -0.55 47.01
N VAL A 648 32.54 -1.44 47.27
CA VAL A 648 31.20 -1.39 46.68
C VAL A 648 30.39 -0.24 47.30
N LYS A 649 30.04 0.77 46.48
CA LYS A 649 29.14 1.87 46.86
C LYS A 649 27.68 1.56 46.55
N GLN A 650 27.43 0.86 45.46
CA GLN A 650 26.09 0.48 45.02
C GLN A 650 26.18 -0.87 44.30
N GLN A 651 25.17 -1.72 44.45
CA GLN A 651 25.04 -2.95 43.69
C GLN A 651 23.59 -3.22 43.31
N VAL A 652 23.38 -3.79 42.14
CA VAL A 652 22.08 -4.20 41.62
C VAL A 652 22.20 -5.61 41.06
N SER A 653 21.38 -6.53 41.55
CA SER A 653 21.22 -7.87 40.97
C SER A 653 20.31 -7.78 39.75
N CYS A 654 20.71 -8.44 38.67
CA CYS A 654 20.06 -8.36 37.35
C CYS A 654 19.27 -9.62 37.02
#